data_AF-A0A7D6Y4L5-F1
#
_entry.id   AF-A0A7D6Y4L5-F1
#
_cell.length_a   1.000
_cell.length_b   1.000
_cell.length_c   1.000
_cell.angle_alpha   90.00
_cell.angle_beta   90.00
_cell.angle_gamma   90.00
#
_symmetry.space_group_name_H-M   'P 1'
#
loop_
_entity.id
_entity.type
_entity.pdbx_description
1 polymer ?
#
loop_
_entity_poly.entity_id
_entity_poly.type
_entity_poly.pdbx_seq_one_letter_code
_entity_poly.pdbx_strand_id
1 'polypeptide(L)'
;MRRILFLILCLFIFFGSAYAQRMSDEQVVEYVKQAQAAGKSQKQMTAELLRRGVTREQVLRIKDKYENSGVAVPGSEAPSQMRKRSVAVGESYEAAELDDQKAVVDERLESQSAPEAAGIQIFGHNLFQNRNLSFEPSVNLATPANYRLGPGDEVIIDIWGASENTIRQTISPEGSIQVKDLGPVYLNGMTVKEANAYLQRELSKIYSGIGGGDPNSQIRLTLGDIRTIQIHIMGEVTVPGTYTLSAFSTVFHALYRAGGVNNIGSLRDIRLVRNGETIEHLDVYEFIMQGKMNDDVRLQEGDVIIVSPYQSLVEIVGKVKRPMYYEMKPAETVASLLKYAGGFMGDAYKKAVRIIRKSGREHQVYNVDEMDYSVFRLDDGDLMTVDAVLDRFENKVEVSGAVYRPGLYQLDGEVNTVKQLIKKAEGLRGDAFLARVLLDREREDLTHEIVAVDLEGIMNGTVSDIPLQKNDHLYVPGIHDLKESATVSIYGEVLNPGTFLYSDNLTIEDMIVQAGGLTEAAATTCVSVTRRIKDPKSTAYSSKLAETFTFDIKDGLLTGAGSFYLQPFDVVQVRRSPAYQVQRMVTIAGEVLFSGSYSLLKKNERLSDVIGRAGGITPAAYIKGGRLIRKRNDEERRRETDVLRMAQSGEGSDSIAVNKLAISDTYTVGVDMKKALSHPGSDYDIILREGDIVYIPEYINTVKISGSVMYPNTVTWEEGAKLKHYINMAGGYGENAKKKKAYIIYLNGTVARAKKSDSDLIQPGCEIVVPTKSERKRLQLSEIMGMSSMTATIAAMVATLTNAFK
;
A
#
# COMPACT_ATOMS: atom_id res chain seq x y z
N MET A 1 0.21 -25.76 -10.23
CA MET A 1 0.08 -25.33 -8.81
C MET A 1 1.19 -24.38 -8.33
N ARG A 2 1.81 -23.56 -9.21
CA ARG A 2 2.75 -22.48 -8.79
C ARG A 2 2.16 -21.07 -8.91
N ARG A 3 1.02 -20.90 -9.59
CA ARG A 3 0.29 -19.62 -9.72
C ARG A 3 -0.74 -19.34 -8.61
N ILE A 4 -1.10 -20.34 -7.80
CA ILE A 4 -2.02 -20.17 -6.66
C ILE A 4 -1.24 -19.91 -5.36
N LEU A 5 -0.01 -20.43 -5.25
CA LEU A 5 0.84 -20.23 -4.08
C LEU A 5 1.40 -18.79 -4.00
N PHE A 6 1.60 -18.13 -5.15
CA PHE A 6 1.99 -16.72 -5.20
C PHE A 6 0.82 -15.78 -4.84
N LEU A 7 -0.42 -16.22 -5.11
CA LEU A 7 -1.64 -15.48 -4.77
C LEU A 7 -1.99 -15.58 -3.27
N ILE A 8 -1.56 -16.66 -2.59
CA ILE A 8 -1.69 -16.83 -1.14
C ILE A 8 -0.56 -16.15 -0.34
N LEU A 9 0.63 -16.04 -0.93
CA LEU A 9 1.75 -15.31 -0.31
C LEU A 9 1.57 -13.78 -0.40
N CYS A 10 0.85 -13.28 -1.42
CA CYS A 10 0.46 -11.87 -1.50
C CYS A 10 -0.76 -11.50 -0.63
N LEU A 11 -1.51 -12.47 -0.09
CA LEU A 11 -2.68 -12.18 0.76
C LEU A 11 -2.34 -12.09 2.25
N PHE A 12 -1.13 -12.45 2.67
CA PHE A 12 -0.71 -12.47 4.07
C PHE A 12 0.20 -11.30 4.51
N ILE A 13 0.46 -10.33 3.63
CA ILE A 13 1.16 -9.08 3.99
C ILE A 13 0.16 -7.94 4.28
N PHE A 14 -1.15 -8.13 4.09
CA PHE A 14 -2.15 -7.05 4.22
C PHE A 14 -3.03 -7.04 5.48
N PHE A 15 -2.75 -7.86 6.50
CA PHE A 15 -3.45 -7.78 7.80
C PHE A 15 -2.48 -7.74 8.97
N GLY A 16 -1.64 -6.71 8.97
CA GLY A 16 -0.84 -6.27 10.11
C GLY A 16 -1.23 -4.85 10.53
N SER A 17 -2.52 -4.54 10.58
CA SER A 17 -2.98 -3.27 11.17
C SER A 17 -2.81 -3.38 12.68
N ALA A 18 -1.63 -3.00 13.18
CA ALA A 18 -1.48 -2.61 14.57
C ALA A 18 -2.52 -1.52 14.84
N TYR A 19 -3.57 -1.86 15.60
CA TYR A 19 -4.48 -0.86 16.15
C TYR A 19 -3.66 0.02 17.09
N ALA A 20 -3.13 1.13 16.58
CA ALA A 20 -2.59 2.19 17.41
C ALA A 20 -3.71 2.65 18.34
N GLN A 21 -3.52 2.45 19.63
CA GLN A 21 -4.45 2.83 20.69
C GLN A 21 -4.58 4.36 20.65
N ARG A 22 -5.65 4.87 20.02
CA ARG A 22 -5.87 6.32 19.86
C ARG A 22 -6.05 6.95 21.24
N MET A 23 -5.27 8.00 21.52
CA MET A 23 -5.40 8.76 22.77
C MET A 23 -6.77 9.46 22.83
N SER A 24 -7.42 9.41 24.00
CA SER A 24 -8.62 10.21 24.27
C SER A 24 -8.29 11.69 24.44
N ASP A 25 -9.28 12.58 24.26
CA ASP A 25 -9.10 14.03 24.38
C ASP A 25 -8.51 14.45 25.75
N GLU A 26 -8.89 13.76 26.83
CA GLU A 26 -8.34 14.01 28.18
C GLU A 26 -6.87 13.59 28.29
N GLN A 27 -6.49 12.44 27.72
CA GLN A 27 -5.09 11.98 27.70
C GLN A 27 -4.17 12.91 26.89
N VAL A 28 -4.70 13.54 25.83
CA VAL A 28 -3.95 14.52 25.04
C VAL A 28 -3.65 15.77 25.85
N VAL A 29 -4.64 16.30 26.58
CA VAL A 29 -4.47 17.49 27.43
C VAL A 29 -3.51 17.21 28.58
N GLU A 30 -3.63 16.04 29.22
CA GLU A 30 -2.77 15.66 30.35
C GLU A 30 -1.32 15.47 29.92
N TYR A 31 -1.09 14.88 28.73
CA TYR A 31 0.22 14.81 28.12
C TYR A 31 0.81 16.21 27.84
N VAL A 32 0.03 17.14 27.27
CA VAL A 32 0.51 18.51 26.98
C VAL A 32 0.89 19.24 28.27
N LYS A 33 0.09 19.14 29.34
CA LYS A 33 0.41 19.73 30.65
C LYS A 33 1.71 19.17 31.23
N GLN A 34 1.90 17.85 31.19
CA GLN A 34 3.11 17.20 31.68
C GLN A 34 4.34 17.56 30.83
N ALA A 35 4.20 17.61 29.51
CA ALA A 35 5.28 17.94 28.60
C ALA A 35 5.71 19.41 28.70
N GLN A 36 4.76 20.32 28.94
CA GLN A 36 5.04 21.74 29.16
C GLN A 36 5.69 21.97 30.54
N ALA A 37 5.25 21.27 31.59
CA ALA A 37 5.93 21.27 32.89
C ALA A 37 7.35 20.67 32.82
N ALA A 38 7.59 19.75 31.89
CA ALA A 38 8.89 19.18 31.59
C ALA A 38 9.76 20.04 30.64
N GLY A 39 9.30 21.24 30.25
CA GLY A 39 10.06 22.17 29.41
C GLY A 39 10.24 21.72 27.95
N LYS A 40 9.44 20.75 27.47
CA LYS A 40 9.51 20.30 26.08
C LYS A 40 9.04 21.39 25.13
N SER A 41 9.71 21.54 23.98
CA SER A 41 9.32 22.52 22.98
C SER A 41 8.02 22.12 22.27
N GLN A 42 7.28 23.10 21.75
CA GLN A 42 6.02 22.89 21.02
C GLN A 42 6.19 21.90 19.86
N LYS A 43 7.32 21.96 19.14
CA LYS A 43 7.68 21.03 18.05
C LYS A 43 7.82 19.58 18.56
N GLN A 44 8.45 19.37 19.71
CA GLN A 44 8.63 18.03 20.29
C GLN A 44 7.31 17.41 20.74
N MET A 45 6.44 18.20 21.39
CA MET A 45 5.12 17.74 21.86
C MET A 45 4.22 17.34 20.68
N THR A 46 4.21 18.14 19.62
CA THR A 46 3.34 17.92 18.46
C THR A 46 3.75 16.68 17.68
N ALA A 47 5.06 16.45 17.49
CA ALA A 47 5.57 15.24 16.85
C ALA A 47 5.27 13.96 17.65
N GLU A 48 5.30 14.04 18.98
CA GLU A 48 5.03 12.88 19.84
C GLU A 48 3.53 12.56 19.93
N LEU A 49 2.66 13.58 19.93
CA LEU A 49 1.19 13.41 19.87
C LEU A 49 0.74 12.81 18.53
N LEU A 50 1.34 13.24 17.41
CA LEU A 50 1.05 12.68 16.08
C LEU A 50 1.52 11.21 15.98
N ARG A 51 2.70 10.88 16.53
CA ARG A 51 3.17 9.48 16.63
C ARG A 51 2.24 8.59 17.46
N ARG A 52 1.54 9.18 18.44
CA ARG A 52 0.55 8.49 19.27
C ARG A 52 -0.87 8.49 18.66
N GLY A 53 -1.01 8.91 17.40
CA GLY A 53 -2.24 8.76 16.62
C GLY A 53 -3.30 9.84 16.88
N VAL A 54 -2.92 10.99 17.44
CA VAL A 54 -3.82 12.13 17.67
C VAL A 54 -4.02 12.89 16.37
N THR A 55 -5.28 13.10 15.96
CA THR A 55 -5.59 13.75 14.67
C THR A 55 -5.63 15.28 14.76
N ARG A 56 -5.40 15.97 13.64
CA ARG A 56 -5.46 17.44 13.55
C ARG A 56 -6.82 18.01 13.96
N GLU A 57 -7.90 17.33 13.60
CA GLU A 57 -9.27 17.69 14.00
C GLU A 57 -9.48 17.57 15.51
N GLN A 58 -8.83 16.59 16.15
CA GLN A 58 -8.90 16.38 17.59
C GLN A 58 -8.16 17.50 18.34
N VAL A 59 -6.99 17.93 17.86
CA VAL A 59 -6.23 19.06 18.45
C VAL A 59 -6.99 20.39 18.30
N LEU A 60 -7.56 20.67 17.13
CA LEU A 60 -8.34 21.89 16.89
C LEU A 60 -9.61 21.93 17.75
N ARG A 61 -10.30 20.80 17.90
CA ARG A 61 -11.46 20.66 18.78
C ARG A 61 -11.13 20.83 20.27
N ILE A 62 -9.95 20.37 20.70
CA ILE A 62 -9.46 20.59 22.07
C ILE A 62 -9.08 22.06 22.28
N LYS A 63 -8.41 22.68 21.30
CA LYS A 63 -8.05 24.11 21.33
C LYS A 63 -9.28 24.99 21.47
N ASP A 64 -10.31 24.78 20.64
CA ASP A 64 -11.58 25.52 20.72
C ASP A 64 -12.32 25.29 22.05
N LYS A 65 -12.25 24.08 22.63
CA LYS A 65 -12.85 23.78 23.93
C LYS A 65 -12.19 24.56 25.06
N TYR A 66 -10.87 24.72 25.05
CA TYR A 66 -10.09 25.38 26.10
C TYR A 66 -9.98 26.90 25.91
N GLU A 67 -9.99 27.41 24.67
CA GLU A 67 -10.04 28.85 24.41
C GLU A 67 -11.41 29.46 24.78
N ASN A 68 -12.50 28.67 24.73
CA ASN A 68 -13.84 29.10 25.13
C ASN A 68 -14.21 28.82 26.59
N SER A 69 -13.42 28.04 27.33
CA SER A 69 -13.62 27.84 28.78
C SER A 69 -12.61 28.68 29.55
N GLY A 70 -12.94 29.96 29.73
CA GLY A 70 -12.12 30.92 30.46
C GLY A 70 -11.74 30.43 31.85
N VAL A 71 -10.50 29.95 31.99
CA VAL A 71 -9.87 29.63 33.27
C VAL A 71 -8.58 30.42 33.36
N ALA A 72 -8.58 31.38 34.29
CA ALA A 72 -7.44 32.23 34.58
C ALA A 72 -6.30 31.43 35.23
N VAL A 73 -5.07 31.63 34.76
CA VAL A 73 -3.83 31.25 35.47
C VAL A 73 -3.13 32.54 35.90
N PRO A 74 -2.70 32.70 37.17
CA PRO A 74 -2.15 33.95 37.67
C PRO A 74 -0.63 34.05 37.49
N GLY A 75 -0.15 35.24 37.12
CA GLY A 75 1.24 35.66 37.37
C GLY A 75 1.95 36.33 36.18
N SER A 76 1.79 37.64 36.03
CA SER A 76 2.87 38.62 35.80
C SER A 76 2.28 39.99 35.41
N GLU A 77 2.83 41.03 36.04
CA GLU A 77 2.35 42.41 36.05
C GLU A 77 2.60 43.14 34.73
N ALA A 78 1.73 44.10 34.42
CA ALA A 78 1.89 45.05 33.32
C ALA A 78 2.95 46.12 33.65
N PRO A 79 3.55 46.75 32.63
CA PRO A 79 3.13 48.14 32.41
C PRO A 79 2.96 48.56 30.93
N SER A 80 1.87 49.31 30.73
CA SER A 80 1.67 50.48 29.86
C SER A 80 2.18 50.55 28.41
N GLN A 81 1.19 50.63 27.51
CA GLN A 81 1.03 51.56 26.37
C GLN A 81 2.29 52.26 25.80
N MET A 82 2.95 51.62 24.83
CA MET A 82 3.43 52.26 23.59
C MET A 82 3.87 51.17 22.60
N ARG A 83 3.72 51.45 21.29
CA ARG A 83 3.99 50.58 20.12
C ARG A 83 2.90 49.57 19.73
N LYS A 84 1.83 50.11 19.12
CA LYS A 84 1.21 49.48 17.94
C LYS A 84 1.95 49.99 16.70
N ARG A 85 2.93 49.23 16.15
CA ARG A 85 3.27 49.26 14.70
C ARG A 85 4.35 48.30 14.19
N SER A 86 4.76 47.26 14.94
CA SER A 86 5.83 46.36 14.49
C SER A 86 5.48 44.87 14.52
N VAL A 87 4.21 44.50 14.25
CA VAL A 87 3.77 43.09 14.31
C VAL A 87 3.56 42.45 12.92
N ALA A 88 3.52 43.23 11.83
CA ALA A 88 3.16 42.70 10.51
C ALA A 88 4.27 41.96 9.74
N VAL A 89 5.54 41.98 10.20
CA VAL A 89 6.68 41.40 9.45
C VAL A 89 7.11 40.04 10.01
N GLY A 90 6.73 39.69 11.24
CA GLY A 90 7.08 38.40 11.86
C GLY A 90 6.15 37.24 11.46
N GLU A 91 4.87 37.52 11.19
CA GLU A 91 3.88 36.49 10.86
C GLU A 91 4.10 35.83 9.49
N SER A 92 4.79 36.50 8.56
CA SER A 92 5.05 35.98 7.21
C SER A 92 6.15 34.90 7.17
N TYR A 93 7.09 34.91 8.11
CA TYR A 93 8.19 33.94 8.14
C TYR A 93 7.80 32.65 8.86
N GLU A 94 7.02 32.72 9.95
CA GLU A 94 6.54 31.52 10.65
C GLU A 94 5.41 30.79 9.89
N ALA A 95 4.58 31.52 9.12
CA ALA A 95 3.56 30.91 8.26
C ALA A 95 4.16 30.17 7.06
N ALA A 96 5.29 30.63 6.52
CA ALA A 96 6.01 29.97 5.44
C ALA A 96 6.69 28.67 5.90
N GLU A 97 7.30 28.65 7.09
CA GLU A 97 7.92 27.43 7.65
C GLU A 97 6.90 26.33 8.00
N LEU A 98 5.65 26.71 8.30
CA LEU A 98 4.54 25.78 8.57
C LEU A 98 3.90 25.21 7.30
N ASP A 99 3.99 25.93 6.17
CA ASP A 99 3.50 25.45 4.87
C ASP A 99 4.55 24.57 4.16
N ASP A 100 5.85 24.87 4.32
CA ASP A 100 6.96 24.04 3.86
C ASP A 100 7.00 22.66 4.56
N GLN A 101 6.73 22.61 5.86
CA GLN A 101 6.68 21.34 6.60
C GLN A 101 5.44 20.49 6.27
N LYS A 102 4.41 21.12 5.69
CA LYS A 102 3.19 20.46 5.22
C LYS A 102 3.43 19.76 3.88
N ALA A 103 4.14 20.44 2.97
CA ALA A 103 4.50 19.91 1.64
C ALA A 103 5.41 18.67 1.70
N VAL A 104 6.39 18.65 2.62
CA VAL A 104 7.33 17.52 2.78
C VAL A 104 6.65 16.25 3.34
N VAL A 105 5.54 16.41 4.07
CA VAL A 105 4.77 15.29 4.64
C VAL A 105 3.74 14.76 3.63
N ASP A 106 3.11 15.63 2.84
CA ASP A 106 2.20 15.23 1.75
C ASP A 106 2.95 14.51 0.61
N GLU A 107 4.16 14.95 0.22
CA GLU A 107 4.98 14.27 -0.80
C GLU A 107 5.35 12.82 -0.42
N ARG A 108 5.50 12.51 0.87
CA ARG A 108 5.78 11.13 1.34
C ARG A 108 4.54 10.24 1.34
N LEU A 109 3.34 10.82 1.42
CA LEU A 109 2.07 10.08 1.38
C LEU A 109 1.59 9.86 -0.07
N GLU A 110 1.89 10.77 -1.00
CA GLU A 110 1.50 10.65 -2.41
C GLU A 110 2.39 9.69 -3.22
N SER A 111 3.62 9.42 -2.78
CA SER A 111 4.52 8.45 -3.44
C SER A 111 4.06 6.98 -3.40
N GLN A 112 2.92 6.66 -2.77
CA GLN A 112 2.38 5.29 -2.68
C GLN A 112 0.95 5.11 -3.22
N SER A 113 0.35 6.10 -3.87
CA SER A 113 -1.01 6.01 -4.38
C SER A 113 -1.12 6.32 -5.87
N ALA A 114 -1.03 5.27 -6.69
CA ALA A 114 -1.54 5.13 -8.07
C ALA A 114 -1.12 6.21 -9.13
N PRO A 115 -1.01 5.85 -10.42
CA PRO A 115 -0.61 6.82 -11.44
C PRO A 115 -1.73 7.85 -11.63
N GLU A 116 -1.40 9.12 -11.40
CA GLU A 116 -2.25 10.25 -11.79
C GLU A 116 -2.66 10.15 -13.26
N ALA A 117 -3.88 10.57 -13.55
CA ALA A 117 -4.40 10.65 -14.90
C ALA A 117 -3.38 11.35 -15.83
N ALA A 118 -3.05 10.71 -16.95
CA ALA A 118 -2.06 11.19 -17.91
C ALA A 118 -2.46 12.55 -18.51
N GLY A 119 -2.10 13.64 -17.82
CA GLY A 119 -2.04 14.97 -18.40
C GLY A 119 -0.93 15.02 -19.45
N ILE A 120 -1.12 15.83 -20.48
CA ILE A 120 -0.12 16.10 -21.51
C ILE A 120 1.13 16.64 -20.81
N GLN A 121 2.22 15.87 -20.80
CA GLN A 121 3.50 16.33 -20.27
C GLN A 121 4.27 17.04 -21.39
N ILE A 122 4.44 18.35 -21.25
CA ILE A 122 5.24 19.18 -22.17
C ILE A 122 6.60 19.46 -21.52
N PHE A 123 7.67 19.27 -22.29
CA PHE A 123 9.03 19.44 -21.79
C PHE A 123 9.26 20.87 -21.28
N GLY A 124 9.83 20.99 -20.08
CA GLY A 124 10.17 22.27 -19.46
C GLY A 124 9.04 22.95 -18.65
N HIS A 125 7.77 22.61 -18.86
CA HIS A 125 6.65 23.27 -18.13
C HIS A 125 6.73 23.03 -16.61
N ASN A 126 7.16 21.83 -16.21
CA ASN A 126 7.30 21.47 -14.79
C ASN A 126 8.47 22.18 -14.08
N LEU A 127 9.37 22.86 -14.81
CA LEU A 127 10.54 23.53 -14.23
C LEU A 127 10.14 24.61 -13.21
N PHE A 128 9.05 25.33 -13.50
CA PHE A 128 8.58 26.46 -12.71
C PHE A 128 7.49 26.08 -11.69
N GLN A 129 7.06 24.82 -11.69
CA GLN A 129 6.04 24.30 -10.79
C GLN A 129 6.64 23.57 -9.59
N ASN A 130 7.92 23.22 -9.65
CA ASN A 130 8.60 22.49 -8.58
C ASN A 130 8.90 23.42 -7.39
N ARG A 131 8.24 23.16 -6.25
CA ARG A 131 8.40 23.93 -5.01
C ARG A 131 9.78 23.77 -4.36
N ASN A 132 10.52 22.71 -4.69
CA ASN A 132 11.88 22.48 -4.21
C ASN A 132 12.95 23.26 -5.01
N LEU A 133 12.58 23.86 -6.15
CA LEU A 133 13.45 24.75 -6.93
C LEU A 133 13.11 26.19 -6.56
N SER A 134 13.95 26.84 -5.77
CA SER A 134 13.87 28.28 -5.52
C SER A 134 14.76 29.03 -6.51
N PHE A 135 14.16 29.88 -7.33
CA PHE A 135 14.85 30.91 -8.11
C PHE A 135 14.84 32.20 -7.31
N GLU A 136 15.34 32.21 -6.08
CA GLU A 136 15.47 33.47 -5.33
C GLU A 136 16.75 34.20 -5.74
N PRO A 137 16.69 35.54 -5.93
CA PRO A 137 17.89 36.31 -6.23
C PRO A 137 18.84 36.19 -5.04
N SER A 138 20.08 35.80 -5.31
CA SER A 138 21.08 35.63 -4.24
C SER A 138 21.34 36.96 -3.53
N VAL A 139 20.82 37.11 -2.31
CA VAL A 139 20.98 38.31 -1.47
C VAL A 139 22.44 38.52 -1.05
N ASN A 140 23.27 37.47 -1.16
CA ASN A 140 24.70 37.49 -0.83
C ASN A 140 25.63 37.76 -2.03
N LEU A 141 25.12 38.27 -3.16
CA LEU A 141 25.99 38.63 -4.28
C LEU A 141 26.76 39.93 -3.98
N ALA A 142 28.04 39.97 -4.36
CA ALA A 142 28.82 41.21 -4.30
C ALA A 142 28.11 42.32 -5.10
N THR A 143 28.04 43.52 -4.51
CA THR A 143 27.30 44.65 -5.10
C THR A 143 27.71 44.87 -6.56
N PRO A 144 26.81 44.65 -7.55
CA PRO A 144 27.18 44.74 -8.95
C PRO A 144 27.57 46.17 -9.31
N ALA A 145 28.75 46.36 -9.89
CA ALA A 145 29.25 47.69 -10.23
C ALA A 145 28.35 48.45 -11.23
N ASN A 146 27.57 47.71 -12.02
CA ASN A 146 26.61 48.22 -13.01
C ASN A 146 25.18 48.39 -12.47
N TYR A 147 24.90 48.04 -11.22
CA TYR A 147 23.57 48.25 -10.64
C TYR A 147 23.26 49.75 -10.56
N ARG A 148 22.07 50.15 -11.04
CA ARG A 148 21.61 51.54 -11.00
C ARG A 148 20.83 51.79 -9.73
N LEU A 149 21.36 52.69 -8.90
CA LEU A 149 20.75 53.14 -7.66
C LEU A 149 19.44 53.89 -7.95
N GLY A 150 18.43 53.66 -7.12
CA GLY A 150 17.18 54.41 -7.16
C GLY A 150 16.49 54.51 -5.80
N PRO A 151 15.35 55.21 -5.74
CA PRO A 151 14.62 55.40 -4.49
C PRO A 151 14.27 54.08 -3.82
N GLY A 152 14.43 54.04 -2.49
CA GLY A 152 14.20 52.85 -1.67
C GLY A 152 15.41 51.93 -1.50
N ASP A 153 16.48 52.10 -2.27
CA ASP A 153 17.74 51.39 -2.03
C ASP A 153 18.40 51.92 -0.75
N GLU A 154 18.91 51.02 0.08
CA GLU A 154 19.79 51.34 1.21
C GLU A 154 21.25 51.30 0.74
N VAL A 155 21.96 52.41 0.92
CA VAL A 155 23.38 52.51 0.63
C VAL A 155 24.18 52.53 1.93
N ILE A 156 25.23 51.74 1.95
CA ILE A 156 26.19 51.65 3.06
C ILE A 156 27.52 52.19 2.54
N ILE A 157 27.93 53.33 3.06
CA ILE A 157 29.17 54.01 2.69
C ILE A 157 30.16 53.80 3.82
N ASP A 158 31.16 52.96 3.57
CA ASP A 158 32.26 52.72 4.50
C ASP A 158 33.44 53.62 4.17
N ILE A 159 33.96 54.28 5.20
CA ILE A 159 35.13 55.15 5.15
C ILE A 159 36.14 54.60 6.16
N TRP A 160 37.35 54.28 5.72
CA TRP A 160 38.42 53.73 6.58
C TRP A 160 39.79 54.34 6.25
N GLY A 161 40.71 54.33 7.22
CA GLY A 161 42.06 54.90 7.11
C GLY A 161 42.34 55.94 8.20
N ALA A 162 42.72 57.17 7.83
CA ALA A 162 42.91 58.28 8.77
C ALA A 162 41.61 58.78 9.43
N SER A 163 40.46 58.38 8.90
CA SER A 163 39.12 58.62 9.45
C SER A 163 38.28 57.36 9.26
N GLU A 164 37.50 57.00 10.28
CA GLU A 164 36.65 55.82 10.28
C GLU A 164 35.19 56.23 10.49
N ASN A 165 34.33 55.90 9.53
CA ASN A 165 32.89 56.15 9.63
C ASN A 165 32.12 55.21 8.69
N THR A 166 30.93 54.78 9.10
CA THR A 166 30.00 54.04 8.25
C THR A 166 28.68 54.80 8.20
N ILE A 167 28.27 55.21 7.01
CA ILE A 167 27.03 55.93 6.77
C ILE A 167 26.03 54.99 6.11
N ARG A 168 24.92 54.73 6.77
CA ARG A 168 23.82 53.91 6.27
C ARG A 168 22.60 54.79 6.05
N GLN A 169 22.18 54.93 4.80
CA GLN A 169 21.07 55.80 4.41
C GLN A 169 20.23 55.14 3.32
N THR A 170 18.92 55.34 3.36
CA THR A 170 18.02 54.96 2.28
C THR A 170 17.88 56.13 1.29
N ILE A 171 17.98 55.85 -0.01
CA ILE A 171 17.77 56.86 -1.05
C ILE A 171 16.31 57.31 -1.00
N SER A 172 16.09 58.60 -0.78
CA SER A 172 14.76 59.18 -0.69
C SER A 172 14.01 59.13 -2.04
N PRO A 173 12.68 59.32 -2.07
CA PRO A 173 11.90 59.48 -3.30
C PRO A 173 12.45 60.58 -4.24
N GLU A 174 13.04 61.64 -3.67
CA GLU A 174 13.71 62.73 -4.39
C GLU A 174 15.08 62.33 -4.94
N GLY A 175 15.54 61.11 -4.66
CA GLY A 175 16.77 60.53 -5.20
C GLY A 175 18.04 60.89 -4.45
N SER A 176 17.94 61.36 -3.20
CA SER A 176 19.07 61.84 -2.41
C SER A 176 19.24 61.07 -1.09
N ILE A 177 20.45 61.10 -0.54
CA ILE A 177 20.75 60.71 0.83
C ILE A 177 21.20 61.93 1.63
N GLN A 178 20.91 61.96 2.92
CA GLN A 178 21.36 63.03 3.80
C GLN A 178 22.69 62.64 4.45
N VAL A 179 23.75 63.40 4.11
CA VAL A 179 25.07 63.21 4.70
C VAL A 179 25.34 64.34 5.70
N LYS A 180 25.64 63.98 6.94
CA LYS A 180 25.97 64.94 7.99
C LYS A 180 27.13 65.83 7.55
N ASP A 181 27.01 67.14 7.79
CA ASP A 181 28.00 68.18 7.46
C ASP A 181 28.24 68.44 5.94
N LEU A 182 27.58 67.68 5.04
CA LEU A 182 27.64 67.86 3.59
C LEU A 182 26.27 68.23 2.96
N GLY A 183 25.16 67.79 3.57
CA GLY A 183 23.80 68.01 3.08
C GLY A 183 23.31 66.90 2.12
N PRO A 184 22.32 67.19 1.24
CA PRO A 184 21.75 66.20 0.33
C PRO A 184 22.74 65.80 -0.78
N VAL A 185 22.96 64.50 -0.94
CA VAL A 185 23.77 63.91 -2.01
C VAL A 185 22.89 63.09 -2.94
N TYR A 186 22.83 63.46 -4.22
CA TYR A 186 21.96 62.81 -5.20
C TYR A 186 22.64 61.60 -5.82
N LEU A 187 22.01 60.42 -5.67
CA LEU A 187 22.55 59.13 -6.16
C LEU A 187 21.64 58.47 -7.22
N ASN A 188 20.43 58.98 -7.41
CA ASN A 188 19.44 58.38 -8.31
C ASN A 188 19.94 58.27 -9.76
N GLY A 189 19.77 57.10 -10.36
CA GLY A 189 20.13 56.80 -11.74
C GLY A 189 21.61 56.48 -11.96
N MET A 190 22.48 56.77 -10.98
CA MET A 190 23.91 56.43 -11.02
C MET A 190 24.11 54.93 -10.85
N THR A 191 25.07 54.38 -11.57
CA THR A 191 25.56 53.04 -11.27
C THR A 191 26.38 53.04 -9.97
N VAL A 192 26.50 51.89 -9.29
CA VAL A 192 27.34 51.76 -8.09
C VAL A 192 28.79 52.21 -8.36
N LYS A 193 29.32 51.96 -9.56
CA LYS A 193 30.63 52.46 -10.00
C LYS A 193 30.68 53.99 -10.08
N GLU A 194 29.69 54.60 -10.72
CA GLU A 194 29.59 56.07 -10.83
C GLU A 194 29.37 56.73 -9.48
N ALA A 195 28.53 56.14 -8.64
CA ALA A 195 28.23 56.59 -7.28
C ALA A 195 29.48 56.56 -6.39
N ASN A 196 30.29 55.51 -6.47
CA ASN A 196 31.58 55.45 -5.75
C ASN A 196 32.52 56.59 -6.16
N ALA A 197 32.70 56.83 -7.46
CA ALA A 197 33.55 57.92 -7.95
C ALA A 197 32.98 59.31 -7.58
N TYR A 198 31.66 59.47 -7.61
CA TYR A 198 30.97 60.70 -7.22
C TYR A 198 31.11 60.99 -5.72
N LEU A 199 30.85 60.00 -4.87
CA LEU A 199 30.98 60.10 -3.43
C LEU A 199 32.42 60.37 -3.00
N GLN A 200 33.41 59.78 -3.67
CA GLN A 200 34.81 60.07 -3.41
C GLN A 200 35.14 61.55 -3.59
N ARG A 201 34.61 62.21 -4.63
CA ARG A 201 34.77 63.66 -4.84
C ARG A 201 34.04 64.49 -3.80
N GLU A 202 32.79 64.17 -3.52
CA GLU A 202 31.95 64.97 -2.61
C GLU A 202 32.39 64.86 -1.14
N LEU A 203 32.73 63.64 -0.68
CA LEU A 203 33.17 63.41 0.70
C LEU A 203 34.60 63.89 0.95
N SER A 204 35.43 64.06 -0.10
CA SER A 204 36.76 64.68 0.04
C SER A 204 36.70 66.13 0.53
N LYS A 205 35.55 66.81 0.43
CA LYS A 205 35.33 68.18 0.92
C LYS A 205 35.23 68.26 2.45
N ILE A 206 34.84 67.17 3.10
CA ILE A 206 34.57 67.12 4.55
C ILE A 206 35.49 66.15 5.31
N TYR A 207 36.15 65.22 4.62
CA TYR A 207 37.15 64.31 5.22
C TYR A 207 38.55 64.60 4.67
N SER A 208 39.44 65.08 5.53
CA SER A 208 40.86 65.26 5.22
C SER A 208 41.54 63.90 5.02
N GLY A 209 42.21 63.69 3.89
CA GLY A 209 42.92 62.43 3.59
C GLY A 209 42.33 61.58 2.45
N ILE A 210 41.15 61.95 1.92
CA ILE A 210 40.52 61.29 0.77
C ILE A 210 40.97 61.92 -0.56
N GLY A 211 41.32 63.21 -0.54
CA GLY A 211 41.85 63.96 -1.68
C GLY A 211 43.28 64.47 -1.42
N GLY A 212 44.11 64.52 -2.48
CA GLY A 212 45.51 64.93 -2.43
C GLY A 212 46.42 64.00 -3.25
N GLY A 213 47.72 64.31 -3.33
CA GLY A 213 48.73 63.49 -4.03
C GLY A 213 49.06 62.16 -3.32
N ASP A 214 48.65 62.00 -2.06
CA ASP A 214 48.89 60.80 -1.23
C ASP A 214 47.69 60.54 -0.28
N PRO A 215 46.58 59.95 -0.77
CA PRO A 215 45.37 59.71 0.02
C PRO A 215 45.58 58.59 1.04
N ASN A 216 45.25 58.83 2.30
CA ASN A 216 45.35 57.87 3.41
C ASN A 216 43.97 57.43 3.97
N SER A 217 42.88 57.80 3.30
CA SER A 217 41.53 57.33 3.58
C SER A 217 40.84 56.82 2.30
N GLN A 218 40.10 55.72 2.42
CA GLN A 218 39.37 55.07 1.32
C GLN A 218 37.86 55.13 1.56
N ILE A 219 37.08 55.18 0.48
CA ILE A 219 35.62 55.13 0.52
C ILE A 219 35.12 53.99 -0.35
N ARG A 220 34.15 53.24 0.15
CA ARG A 220 33.38 52.29 -0.65
C ARG A 220 31.89 52.34 -0.30
N LEU A 221 31.08 52.57 -1.31
CA LEU A 221 29.64 52.35 -1.29
C LEU A 221 29.34 50.90 -1.65
N THR A 222 28.51 50.28 -0.81
CA THR A 222 27.88 48.97 -1.00
C THR A 222 26.36 49.12 -0.84
N LEU A 223 25.61 48.14 -1.34
CA LEU A 223 24.15 48.07 -1.16
C LEU A 223 23.82 47.25 0.09
N GLY A 224 22.93 47.78 0.91
CA GLY A 224 22.23 47.05 1.97
C GLY A 224 20.93 46.46 1.42
N ASP A 225 19.80 46.88 1.98
CA ASP A 225 18.47 46.54 1.44
C ASP A 225 18.28 47.10 0.02
N ILE A 226 17.77 46.25 -0.88
CA ILE A 226 17.53 46.61 -2.28
C ILE A 226 16.05 46.94 -2.47
N ARG A 227 15.75 47.94 -3.31
CA ARG A 227 14.36 48.30 -3.61
C ARG A 227 13.59 47.16 -4.30
N THR A 228 12.29 47.15 -4.07
CA THR A 228 11.36 46.34 -4.84
C THR A 228 10.98 47.07 -6.13
N ILE A 229 10.84 46.32 -7.21
CA ILE A 229 10.33 46.78 -8.49
C ILE A 229 8.95 46.18 -8.78
N GLN A 230 8.10 46.95 -9.44
CA GLN A 230 6.81 46.48 -9.94
C GLN A 230 6.91 46.18 -11.45
N ILE A 231 6.52 44.97 -11.83
CA ILE A 231 6.51 44.49 -13.23
C ILE A 231 5.16 43.88 -13.59
N HIS A 232 4.88 43.77 -14.88
CA HIS A 232 3.64 43.18 -15.39
C HIS A 232 3.96 41.92 -16.19
N ILE A 233 3.24 40.83 -15.93
CA ILE A 233 3.35 39.58 -16.68
C ILE A 233 2.01 39.35 -17.39
N MET A 234 2.07 39.24 -18.72
CA MET A 234 0.91 39.10 -19.59
C MET A 234 1.07 37.93 -20.56
N GLY A 235 -0.03 37.49 -21.15
CA GLY A 235 -0.08 36.38 -22.10
C GLY A 235 -0.26 35.02 -21.42
N GLU A 236 0.32 33.98 -22.01
CA GLU A 236 0.04 32.58 -21.70
C GLU A 236 0.83 32.04 -20.49
N VAL A 237 0.67 32.69 -19.35
CA VAL A 237 1.19 32.27 -18.06
C VAL A 237 0.11 31.64 -17.18
N THR A 238 0.51 30.90 -16.15
CA THR A 238 -0.45 30.28 -15.21
C THR A 238 -1.24 31.36 -14.45
N VAL A 239 -0.56 32.40 -13.96
CA VAL A 239 -1.19 33.53 -13.27
C VAL A 239 -0.69 34.87 -13.86
N PRO A 240 -1.42 35.46 -14.82
CA PRO A 240 -1.06 36.78 -15.35
C PRO A 240 -1.40 37.87 -14.32
N GLY A 241 -0.62 38.95 -14.31
CA GLY A 241 -0.85 40.04 -13.36
C GLY A 241 0.37 40.91 -13.09
N THR A 242 0.27 41.71 -12.04
CA THR A 242 1.33 42.62 -11.61
C THR A 242 2.05 42.01 -10.41
N TYR A 243 3.38 41.99 -10.46
CA TYR A 243 4.24 41.35 -9.46
C TYR A 243 5.23 42.36 -8.88
N THR A 244 5.43 42.28 -7.57
CA THR A 244 6.49 43.03 -6.86
C THR A 244 7.67 42.10 -6.62
N LEU A 245 8.81 42.41 -7.23
CA LEU A 245 10.02 41.60 -7.21
C LEU A 245 11.21 42.43 -6.70
N SER A 246 12.34 41.77 -6.43
CA SER A 246 13.59 42.49 -6.12
C SER A 246 14.15 43.14 -7.39
N ALA A 247 14.87 44.26 -7.26
CA ALA A 247 15.58 44.87 -8.39
C ALA A 247 16.70 43.99 -9.00
N PHE A 248 17.05 42.86 -8.36
CA PHE A 248 17.92 41.83 -8.94
C PHE A 248 17.18 40.69 -9.65
N SER A 249 15.85 40.69 -9.65
CA SER A 249 15.07 39.64 -10.31
C SER A 249 15.22 39.69 -11.83
N THR A 250 15.23 38.51 -12.44
CA THR A 250 15.24 38.30 -13.89
C THR A 250 13.88 37.77 -14.36
N VAL A 251 13.71 37.63 -15.69
CA VAL A 251 12.51 37.03 -16.29
C VAL A 251 12.21 35.64 -15.71
N PHE A 252 13.22 34.82 -15.40
CA PHE A 252 13.02 33.49 -14.79
C PHE A 252 12.36 33.57 -13.40
N HIS A 253 12.77 34.55 -12.58
CA HIS A 253 12.18 34.79 -11.26
C HIS A 253 10.71 35.18 -11.39
N ALA A 254 10.42 36.03 -12.38
CA ALA A 254 9.06 36.47 -12.68
C ALA A 254 8.17 35.31 -13.16
N LEU A 255 8.67 34.46 -14.07
CA LEU A 255 7.94 33.28 -14.55
C LEU A 255 7.71 32.27 -13.41
N TYR A 256 8.71 32.05 -12.55
CA TYR A 256 8.54 31.21 -11.36
C TYR A 256 7.44 31.75 -10.43
N ARG A 257 7.44 33.06 -10.16
CA ARG A 257 6.40 33.71 -9.34
C ARG A 257 5.01 33.66 -9.99
N ALA A 258 4.96 33.61 -11.32
CA ALA A 258 3.72 33.43 -12.07
C ALA A 258 3.24 31.96 -12.14
N GLY A 259 3.99 31.00 -11.60
CA GLY A 259 3.68 29.56 -11.66
C GLY A 259 4.10 28.89 -12.97
N GLY A 260 4.89 29.57 -13.81
CA GLY A 260 5.30 29.13 -15.13
C GLY A 260 4.32 29.54 -16.24
N VAL A 261 4.42 28.84 -17.37
CA VAL A 261 3.52 29.01 -18.51
C VAL A 261 2.33 28.06 -18.40
N ASN A 262 1.19 28.43 -18.98
CA ASN A 262 0.04 27.53 -19.07
C ASN A 262 0.24 26.48 -20.21
N ASN A 263 -0.74 25.61 -20.46
CA ASN A 263 -0.60 24.53 -21.46
C ASN A 263 -0.44 25.00 -22.92
N ILE A 264 -0.80 26.25 -23.22
CA ILE A 264 -0.65 26.83 -24.56
C ILE A 264 0.49 27.84 -24.63
N GLY A 265 1.12 28.18 -23.50
CA GLY A 265 2.19 29.16 -23.45
C GLY A 265 3.52 28.63 -23.93
N SER A 266 4.23 29.47 -24.67
CA SER A 266 5.55 29.17 -25.21
C SER A 266 6.63 29.32 -24.15
N LEU A 267 7.51 28.33 -24.04
CA LEU A 267 8.77 28.44 -23.31
C LEU A 267 9.90 29.01 -24.17
N ARG A 268 9.64 29.25 -25.46
CA ARG A 268 10.65 29.59 -26.45
C ARG A 268 10.44 30.96 -27.11
N ASP A 269 9.27 31.57 -26.92
CA ASP A 269 8.92 32.93 -27.34
C ASP A 269 8.38 33.74 -26.15
N ILE A 270 9.31 34.20 -25.31
CA ILE A 270 9.04 35.08 -24.19
C ILE A 270 9.73 36.42 -24.46
N ARG A 271 9.00 37.53 -24.35
CA ARG A 271 9.50 38.86 -24.66
C ARG A 271 9.53 39.75 -23.43
N LEU A 272 10.66 40.42 -23.21
CA LEU A 272 10.78 41.50 -22.25
C LEU A 272 10.59 42.83 -22.97
N VAL A 273 9.59 43.61 -22.57
CA VAL A 273 9.26 44.92 -23.13
C VAL A 273 9.47 45.99 -22.07
N ARG A 274 10.21 47.05 -22.42
CA ARG A 274 10.49 48.21 -21.57
C ARG A 274 10.27 49.48 -22.36
N ASN A 275 9.51 50.42 -21.80
CA ASN A 275 9.16 51.69 -22.47
C ASN A 275 8.54 51.52 -23.87
N GLY A 276 7.86 50.40 -24.12
CA GLY A 276 7.23 50.09 -25.41
C GLY A 276 8.14 49.43 -26.45
N GLU A 277 9.42 49.22 -26.14
CA GLU A 277 10.38 48.53 -27.02
C GLU A 277 10.72 47.13 -26.47
N THR A 278 10.89 46.15 -27.37
CA THR A 278 11.35 44.80 -26.99
C THR A 278 12.85 44.85 -26.69
N ILE A 279 13.22 44.59 -25.44
CA ILE A 279 14.60 44.58 -24.98
C ILE A 279 15.27 43.24 -25.28
N GLU A 280 14.55 42.14 -25.07
CA GLU A 280 15.11 40.80 -25.22
C GLU A 280 14.04 39.76 -25.57
N HIS A 281 14.47 38.72 -26.29
CA HIS A 281 13.73 37.48 -26.52
C HIS A 281 14.39 36.35 -25.73
N LEU A 282 13.61 35.66 -24.91
CA LEU A 282 14.08 34.58 -24.05
C LEU A 282 13.60 33.21 -24.57
N ASP A 283 14.54 32.28 -24.71
CA ASP A 283 14.28 30.87 -25.01
C ASP A 283 14.72 30.00 -23.82
N VAL A 284 13.76 29.50 -23.04
CA VAL A 284 14.02 28.68 -21.85
C VAL A 284 14.65 27.33 -22.23
N TYR A 285 14.45 26.83 -23.46
CA TYR A 285 15.10 25.60 -23.89
C TYR A 285 16.63 25.76 -23.98
N GLU A 286 17.13 26.94 -24.33
CA GLU A 286 18.59 27.19 -24.33
C GLU A 286 19.16 27.13 -22.93
N PHE A 287 18.43 27.63 -21.94
CA PHE A 287 18.81 27.51 -20.54
C PHE A 287 18.83 26.05 -20.08
N ILE A 288 17.74 25.29 -20.28
CA ILE A 288 17.63 23.90 -19.82
C ILE A 288 18.67 22.98 -20.50
N MET A 289 18.95 23.21 -21.79
CA MET A 289 19.81 22.31 -22.58
C MET A 289 21.29 22.72 -22.61
N GLN A 290 21.59 24.01 -22.53
CA GLN A 290 22.96 24.54 -22.68
C GLN A 290 23.49 25.17 -21.40
N GLY A 291 22.65 25.38 -20.38
CA GLY A 291 23.03 26.06 -19.14
C GLY A 291 23.38 27.54 -19.34
N LYS A 292 22.99 28.14 -20.47
CA LYS A 292 23.24 29.56 -20.74
C LYS A 292 22.17 30.39 -20.04
N MET A 293 22.56 31.14 -19.01
CA MET A 293 21.75 32.24 -18.48
C MET A 293 22.27 33.56 -19.06
N ASN A 294 21.40 34.30 -19.74
CA ASN A 294 21.65 35.73 -20.00
C ASN A 294 21.34 36.51 -18.71
N ASP A 295 22.23 36.39 -17.71
CA ASP A 295 22.10 37.07 -16.42
C ASP A 295 22.26 38.60 -16.51
N ASP A 296 22.61 39.12 -17.69
CA ASP A 296 22.86 40.54 -17.92
C ASP A 296 21.58 41.38 -17.96
N VAL A 297 20.42 40.78 -18.27
CA VAL A 297 19.16 41.52 -18.44
C VAL A 297 18.28 41.37 -17.20
N ARG A 298 18.53 42.27 -16.25
CA ARG A 298 17.70 42.44 -15.05
C ARG A 298 16.41 43.17 -15.38
N LEU A 299 15.36 42.82 -14.64
CA LEU A 299 14.08 43.52 -14.69
C LEU A 299 14.22 44.91 -14.07
N GLN A 300 13.43 45.86 -14.58
CA GLN A 300 13.32 47.23 -14.10
C GLN A 300 11.87 47.58 -13.80
N GLU A 301 11.68 48.68 -13.08
CA GLU A 301 10.36 49.22 -12.80
C GLU A 301 9.56 49.44 -14.09
N GLY A 302 8.34 48.92 -14.13
CA GLY A 302 7.43 49.06 -15.27
C GLY A 302 7.68 48.08 -16.42
N ASP A 303 8.61 47.14 -16.30
CA ASP A 303 8.84 46.12 -17.32
C ASP A 303 7.60 45.24 -17.54
N VAL A 304 7.36 44.87 -18.80
CA VAL A 304 6.29 43.96 -19.21
C VAL A 304 6.87 42.70 -19.81
N ILE A 305 6.55 41.55 -19.23
CA ILE A 305 6.90 40.23 -19.75
C ILE A 305 5.68 39.70 -20.50
N ILE A 306 5.85 39.37 -21.78
CA ILE A 306 4.78 38.84 -22.64
C ILE A 306 5.15 37.42 -23.05
N VAL A 307 4.30 36.46 -22.69
CA VAL A 307 4.41 35.06 -23.12
C VAL A 307 3.42 34.80 -24.25
N SER A 308 3.94 34.47 -25.43
CA SER A 308 3.12 34.11 -26.60
C SER A 308 2.63 32.66 -26.50
N PRO A 309 1.59 32.26 -27.26
CA PRO A 309 1.26 30.86 -27.44
C PRO A 309 2.36 30.09 -28.17
N TYR A 310 2.49 28.78 -27.93
CA TYR A 310 3.42 27.92 -28.68
C TYR A 310 3.05 27.88 -30.17
N GLN A 311 4.07 27.73 -31.03
CA GLN A 311 3.86 27.66 -32.49
C GLN A 311 3.70 26.23 -33.01
N SER A 312 4.51 25.30 -32.49
CA SER A 312 4.50 23.89 -32.90
C SER A 312 4.81 23.00 -31.72
N LEU A 313 3.95 22.01 -31.50
CA LEU A 313 4.08 21.00 -30.46
C LEU A 313 4.13 19.61 -31.10
N VAL A 314 5.23 18.89 -30.87
CA VAL A 314 5.48 17.57 -31.45
C VAL A 314 5.60 16.53 -30.36
N GLU A 315 4.93 15.40 -30.55
CA GLU A 315 4.98 14.28 -29.62
C GLU A 315 6.05 13.28 -30.04
N ILE A 316 6.88 12.81 -29.10
CA ILE A 316 7.78 11.67 -29.34
C ILE A 316 7.51 10.56 -28.35
N VAL A 317 7.28 9.35 -28.87
CA VAL A 317 6.96 8.15 -28.11
C VAL A 317 7.85 6.96 -28.52
N GLY A 318 7.81 5.90 -27.71
CA GLY A 318 8.56 4.67 -27.96
C GLY A 318 9.94 4.66 -27.32
N LYS A 319 10.93 4.08 -28.00
CA LYS A 319 12.27 3.77 -27.47
C LYS A 319 13.21 4.98 -27.46
N VAL A 320 12.82 6.04 -26.75
CA VAL A 320 13.61 7.25 -26.48
C VAL A 320 13.73 7.50 -24.99
N LYS A 321 14.74 8.26 -24.55
CA LYS A 321 15.00 8.43 -23.11
C LYS A 321 13.93 9.26 -22.39
N ARG A 322 13.32 10.24 -23.08
CA ARG A 322 12.32 11.15 -22.51
C ARG A 322 11.10 11.26 -23.45
N PRO A 323 10.19 10.27 -23.43
CA PRO A 323 9.00 10.27 -24.28
C PRO A 323 7.96 11.25 -23.72
N MET A 324 7.70 12.35 -24.45
CA MET A 324 6.77 13.43 -24.06
C MET A 324 6.56 14.42 -25.23
N TYR A 325 5.83 15.51 -25.00
CA TYR A 325 5.67 16.59 -25.98
C TYR A 325 6.81 17.61 -25.89
N TYR A 326 7.23 18.13 -27.05
CA TYR A 326 8.26 19.15 -27.17
C TYR A 326 7.78 20.31 -28.04
N GLU A 327 7.99 21.53 -27.55
CA GLU A 327 7.84 22.74 -28.36
C GLU A 327 8.99 22.86 -29.37
N MET A 328 8.62 22.93 -30.64
CA MET A 328 9.52 22.96 -31.79
C MET A 328 9.45 24.30 -32.52
N LYS A 329 10.59 24.79 -33.02
CA LYS A 329 10.63 25.94 -33.94
C LYS A 329 10.36 25.48 -35.37
N PRO A 330 9.79 26.33 -36.26
CA PRO A 330 9.44 25.94 -37.64
C PRO A 330 10.59 25.40 -38.52
N ALA A 331 11.85 25.64 -38.14
CA ALA A 331 13.03 25.16 -38.86
C ALA A 331 13.69 23.91 -38.24
N GLU A 332 13.20 23.44 -37.09
CA GLU A 332 13.77 22.30 -36.39
C GLU A 332 13.34 20.96 -37.00
N THR A 333 14.20 19.96 -36.82
CA THR A 333 14.14 18.68 -37.52
C THR A 333 14.01 17.50 -36.57
N VAL A 334 13.83 16.29 -37.11
CA VAL A 334 13.86 15.03 -36.35
C VAL A 334 15.10 14.92 -35.47
N ALA A 335 16.28 15.31 -35.98
CA ALA A 335 17.51 15.34 -35.21
C ALA A 335 17.44 16.27 -33.98
N SER A 336 16.74 17.40 -34.11
CA SER A 336 16.55 18.36 -33.01
C SER A 336 15.63 17.77 -31.94
N LEU A 337 14.51 17.16 -32.35
CA LEU A 337 13.59 16.49 -31.43
C LEU A 337 14.26 15.33 -30.69
N LEU A 338 15.02 14.49 -31.40
CA LEU A 338 15.80 13.41 -30.79
C LEU A 338 16.80 13.93 -29.75
N LYS A 339 17.47 15.07 -30.04
CA LYS A 339 18.37 15.71 -29.08
C LYS A 339 17.62 16.15 -27.81
N TYR A 340 16.45 16.77 -27.96
CA TYR A 340 15.62 17.19 -26.82
C TYR A 340 15.11 16.00 -26.00
N ALA A 341 14.75 14.91 -26.66
CA ALA A 341 14.34 13.64 -26.06
C ALA A 341 15.47 12.85 -25.38
N GLY A 342 16.71 13.34 -25.43
CA GLY A 342 17.89 12.67 -24.87
C GLY A 342 18.45 11.51 -25.73
N GLY A 343 17.95 11.38 -26.96
CA GLY A 343 18.30 10.35 -27.93
C GLY A 343 17.56 9.02 -27.72
N PHE A 344 18.02 8.02 -28.48
CA PHE A 344 17.49 6.65 -28.47
C PHE A 344 17.80 5.90 -27.17
N MET A 345 16.90 4.98 -26.78
CA MET A 345 17.21 3.89 -25.83
C MET A 345 18.13 2.83 -26.47
N GLY A 346 18.69 1.93 -25.65
CA GLY A 346 19.65 0.92 -26.10
C GLY A 346 19.07 -0.11 -27.07
N ASP A 347 17.80 -0.45 -26.91
CA ASP A 347 17.03 -1.42 -27.70
C ASP A 347 16.18 -0.76 -28.81
N ALA A 348 16.44 0.51 -29.12
CA ALA A 348 15.72 1.26 -30.15
C ALA A 348 16.18 0.91 -31.56
N TYR A 349 15.24 0.82 -32.50
CA TYR A 349 15.55 0.76 -33.92
C TYR A 349 15.93 2.15 -34.43
N LYS A 350 17.22 2.38 -34.66
CA LYS A 350 17.77 3.72 -34.99
C LYS A 350 17.75 4.06 -36.47
N LYS A 351 17.54 3.06 -37.34
CA LYS A 351 17.69 3.19 -38.79
C LYS A 351 16.58 4.00 -39.45
N ALA A 352 15.38 3.95 -38.88
CA ALA A 352 14.28 4.78 -39.30
C ALA A 352 13.34 5.07 -38.12
N VAL A 353 12.61 6.17 -38.23
CA VAL A 353 11.55 6.55 -37.30
C VAL A 353 10.27 6.82 -38.07
N ARG A 354 9.13 6.53 -37.44
CA ARG A 354 7.81 6.71 -38.05
C ARG A 354 7.22 8.03 -37.56
N ILE A 355 6.76 8.87 -38.47
CA ILE A 355 6.07 10.12 -38.15
C ILE A 355 4.65 10.04 -38.71
N ILE A 356 3.66 10.40 -37.88
CA ILE A 356 2.27 10.54 -38.29
C ILE A 356 1.92 12.02 -38.25
N ARG A 357 1.57 12.59 -39.41
CA ARG A 357 1.16 13.98 -39.58
C ARG A 357 -0.32 14.08 -39.84
N LYS A 358 -1.02 15.03 -39.21
CA LYS A 358 -2.44 15.31 -39.45
C LYS A 358 -2.57 16.34 -40.58
N SER A 359 -2.83 15.88 -41.80
CA SER A 359 -3.03 16.77 -42.95
C SER A 359 -4.53 17.01 -43.15
N GLY A 360 -5.15 17.87 -42.33
CA GLY A 360 -6.50 18.47 -42.43
C GLY A 360 -7.72 17.56 -42.73
N ARG A 361 -7.63 16.70 -43.73
CA ARG A 361 -8.57 15.67 -44.19
C ARG A 361 -8.13 14.24 -43.83
N GLU A 362 -6.82 13.92 -43.84
CA GLU A 362 -6.29 12.55 -43.67
C GLU A 362 -4.97 12.54 -42.87
N HIS A 363 -4.61 11.38 -42.32
CA HIS A 363 -3.30 11.15 -41.70
C HIS A 363 -2.26 10.77 -42.77
N GLN A 364 -1.08 11.37 -42.70
CA GLN A 364 0.08 11.01 -43.52
C GLN A 364 1.10 10.26 -42.66
N VAL A 365 1.71 9.21 -43.21
CA VAL A 365 2.76 8.43 -42.54
C VAL A 365 4.06 8.63 -43.29
N TYR A 366 5.10 9.06 -42.57
CA TYR A 366 6.46 9.19 -43.06
C TYR A 366 7.36 8.19 -42.34
N ASN A 367 8.12 7.41 -43.09
CA ASN A 367 9.25 6.66 -42.55
C ASN A 367 10.50 7.46 -42.88
N VAL A 368 11.08 8.13 -41.87
CA VAL A 368 12.28 8.95 -42.05
C VAL A 368 13.48 8.10 -41.71
N ASP A 369 14.41 7.97 -42.65
CA ASP A 369 15.64 7.22 -42.45
C ASP A 369 16.70 8.03 -41.70
N GLU A 370 17.67 7.35 -41.09
CA GLU A 370 18.76 7.94 -40.30
C GLU A 370 19.50 9.08 -41.03
N MET A 371 19.64 8.97 -42.35
CA MET A 371 20.32 9.97 -43.18
C MET A 371 19.52 11.26 -43.33
N ASP A 372 18.20 11.21 -43.18
CA ASP A 372 17.30 12.34 -43.38
C ASP A 372 16.92 13.06 -42.08
N TYR A 373 17.35 12.55 -40.93
CA TYR A 373 17.03 13.15 -39.62
C TYR A 373 17.43 14.62 -39.51
N SER A 374 18.54 15.02 -40.16
CA SER A 374 19.03 16.40 -40.10
C SER A 374 18.27 17.36 -41.01
N VAL A 375 17.48 16.87 -41.96
CA VAL A 375 16.79 17.70 -42.97
C VAL A 375 15.27 17.64 -42.86
N PHE A 376 14.70 16.54 -42.36
CA PHE A 376 13.26 16.37 -42.24
C PHE A 376 12.67 17.28 -41.15
N ARG A 377 11.83 18.23 -41.57
CA ARG A 377 11.18 19.21 -40.68
C ARG A 377 9.88 18.67 -40.09
N LEU A 378 9.63 19.04 -38.84
CA LEU A 378 8.44 18.62 -38.09
C LEU A 378 7.40 19.75 -38.08
N ASP A 379 6.13 19.37 -38.20
CA ASP A 379 4.99 20.28 -38.17
C ASP A 379 4.22 20.13 -36.84
N ASP A 380 3.42 21.14 -36.52
CA ASP A 380 2.57 21.11 -35.33
C ASP A 380 1.63 19.89 -35.33
N GLY A 381 1.59 19.16 -34.21
CA GLY A 381 0.77 17.96 -34.06
C GLY A 381 1.35 16.69 -34.68
N ASP A 382 2.60 16.71 -35.16
CA ASP A 382 3.32 15.49 -35.55
C ASP A 382 3.48 14.53 -34.37
N LEU A 383 3.31 13.23 -34.63
CA LEU A 383 3.61 12.14 -33.70
C LEU A 383 4.77 11.31 -34.24
N MET A 384 5.92 11.40 -33.59
CA MET A 384 7.11 10.59 -33.87
C MET A 384 7.14 9.34 -32.99
N THR A 385 7.20 8.17 -33.60
CA THR A 385 7.34 6.88 -32.93
C THR A 385 8.69 6.25 -33.23
N VAL A 386 9.38 5.84 -32.17
CA VAL A 386 10.61 5.05 -32.24
C VAL A 386 10.32 3.61 -31.82
N ASP A 387 10.38 2.69 -32.78
CA ASP A 387 10.14 1.26 -32.53
C ASP A 387 11.38 0.58 -31.91
N ALA A 388 11.20 -0.62 -31.36
CA ALA A 388 12.30 -1.44 -30.85
C ALA A 388 13.00 -2.22 -31.97
N VAL A 389 14.26 -2.60 -31.76
CA VAL A 389 14.92 -3.59 -32.63
C VAL A 389 14.15 -4.91 -32.53
N LEU A 390 13.99 -5.59 -33.67
CA LEU A 390 13.34 -6.91 -33.71
C LEU A 390 14.13 -7.92 -32.88
N ASP A 391 13.43 -8.80 -32.18
CA ASP A 391 14.03 -9.95 -31.48
C ASP A 391 14.40 -11.05 -32.48
N ARG A 392 15.30 -10.71 -33.41
CA ARG A 392 15.84 -11.59 -34.44
C ARG A 392 17.35 -11.57 -34.35
N PHE A 393 17.92 -12.76 -34.25
CA PHE A 393 19.38 -12.92 -34.30
C PHE A 393 19.81 -13.07 -35.76
N GLU A 394 20.95 -12.49 -36.13
CA GLU A 394 21.46 -12.58 -37.49
C GLU A 394 22.12 -13.92 -37.77
N ASN A 395 22.83 -14.47 -36.77
CA ASN A 395 23.76 -15.59 -36.90
C ASN A 395 23.73 -16.48 -35.65
N LYS A 396 22.55 -16.96 -35.26
CA LYS A 396 22.38 -17.82 -34.08
C LYS A 396 22.18 -19.27 -34.51
N VAL A 397 22.82 -20.18 -33.79
CA VAL A 397 22.47 -21.61 -33.72
C VAL A 397 22.31 -22.02 -32.26
N GLU A 398 21.56 -23.07 -32.00
CA GLU A 398 21.28 -23.55 -30.65
C GLU A 398 21.62 -25.03 -30.53
N VAL A 399 22.18 -25.41 -29.38
CA VAL A 399 22.35 -26.82 -29.01
C VAL A 399 21.77 -27.06 -27.62
N SER A 400 21.02 -28.14 -27.48
CA SER A 400 20.33 -28.49 -26.25
C SER A 400 20.39 -30.00 -25.97
N GLY A 401 20.05 -30.38 -24.74
CA GLY A 401 20.03 -31.77 -24.28
C GLY A 401 21.35 -32.22 -23.66
N ALA A 402 21.79 -33.45 -23.96
CA ALA A 402 22.92 -34.16 -23.36
C ALA A 402 24.30 -33.67 -23.85
N VAL A 403 24.54 -32.36 -23.74
CA VAL A 403 25.84 -31.69 -23.96
C VAL A 403 26.29 -31.01 -22.67
N TYR A 404 27.59 -30.74 -22.53
CA TYR A 404 28.11 -30.09 -21.30
C TYR A 404 27.71 -28.63 -21.18
N ARG A 405 27.69 -27.89 -22.29
CA ARG A 405 27.24 -26.49 -22.34
C ARG A 405 26.12 -26.29 -23.36
N PRO A 406 24.86 -26.58 -23.01
CA PRO A 406 23.73 -26.23 -23.87
C PRO A 406 23.57 -24.71 -23.93
N GLY A 407 23.06 -24.20 -25.04
CA GLY A 407 22.78 -22.77 -25.21
C GLY A 407 22.88 -22.27 -26.65
N LEU A 408 22.90 -20.94 -26.76
CA LEU A 408 23.02 -20.22 -28.02
C LEU A 408 24.49 -20.01 -28.39
N TYR A 409 24.82 -20.31 -29.64
CA TYR A 409 26.14 -20.13 -30.21
C TYR A 409 26.06 -19.28 -31.47
N GLN A 410 27.17 -18.59 -31.74
CA GLN A 410 27.32 -17.77 -32.92
C GLN A 410 27.64 -18.66 -34.13
N LEU A 411 26.89 -18.50 -35.22
CA LEU A 411 27.23 -19.07 -36.52
C LEU A 411 28.26 -18.14 -37.19
N ASP A 412 29.50 -18.60 -37.29
CA ASP A 412 30.63 -17.83 -37.81
C ASP A 412 31.74 -18.75 -38.33
N GLY A 413 32.92 -18.21 -38.64
CA GLY A 413 34.07 -19.01 -39.11
C GLY A 413 34.53 -20.13 -38.18
N GLU A 414 34.25 -20.07 -36.87
CA GLU A 414 34.62 -21.10 -35.90
C GLU A 414 33.56 -22.20 -35.75
N VAL A 415 32.28 -21.83 -35.83
CA VAL A 415 31.14 -22.75 -35.73
C VAL A 415 30.30 -22.68 -36.99
N ASN A 416 30.55 -23.63 -37.90
CA ASN A 416 29.82 -23.82 -39.17
C ASN A 416 29.18 -25.20 -39.29
N THR A 417 29.53 -26.16 -38.43
CA THR A 417 29.07 -27.54 -38.54
C THR A 417 28.63 -28.12 -37.20
N VAL A 418 27.87 -29.21 -37.24
CA VAL A 418 27.39 -29.93 -36.04
C VAL A 418 28.57 -30.33 -35.14
N LYS A 419 29.65 -30.90 -35.69
CA LYS A 419 30.83 -31.30 -34.90
C LYS A 419 31.48 -30.11 -34.21
N GLN A 420 31.58 -28.97 -34.89
CA GLN A 420 32.17 -27.75 -34.35
C GLN A 420 31.30 -27.16 -33.23
N LEU A 421 29.98 -27.15 -33.41
CA LEU A 421 29.02 -26.74 -32.39
C LEU A 421 29.13 -27.60 -31.13
N ILE A 422 29.15 -28.94 -31.28
CA ILE A 422 29.34 -29.85 -30.15
C ILE A 422 30.69 -29.65 -29.47
N LYS A 423 31.76 -29.43 -30.22
CA LYS A 423 33.09 -29.13 -29.65
C LYS A 423 33.08 -27.81 -28.87
N LYS A 424 32.44 -26.76 -29.39
CA LYS A 424 32.27 -25.47 -28.72
C LYS A 424 31.42 -25.60 -27.46
N ALA A 425 30.46 -26.53 -27.45
CA ALA A 425 29.65 -26.91 -26.30
C ALA A 425 30.35 -27.84 -25.28
N GLU A 426 31.68 -27.96 -25.35
CA GLU A 426 32.53 -28.82 -24.51
C GLU A 426 32.24 -30.33 -24.63
N GLY A 427 31.55 -30.75 -25.68
CA GLY A 427 31.27 -32.16 -25.97
C GLY A 427 29.97 -32.70 -25.37
N LEU A 428 29.83 -34.02 -25.46
CA LEU A 428 28.61 -34.75 -25.12
C LEU A 428 28.72 -35.31 -23.69
N ARG A 429 27.60 -35.32 -22.97
CA ARG A 429 27.53 -35.99 -21.66
C ARG A 429 27.54 -37.50 -21.85
N GLY A 430 27.95 -38.24 -20.80
CA GLY A 430 28.01 -39.70 -20.83
C GLY A 430 26.66 -40.41 -21.02
N ASP A 431 25.55 -39.69 -20.79
CA ASP A 431 24.19 -40.18 -21.01
C ASP A 431 23.61 -39.80 -22.39
N ALA A 432 24.39 -39.20 -23.29
CA ALA A 432 23.91 -38.79 -24.61
C ALA A 432 23.51 -39.98 -25.49
N PHE A 433 22.32 -39.92 -26.09
CA PHE A 433 21.85 -40.91 -27.04
C PHE A 433 22.24 -40.51 -28.47
N LEU A 434 23.34 -41.10 -28.95
CA LEU A 434 23.98 -40.71 -30.20
C LEU A 434 23.31 -41.27 -31.47
N ALA A 435 22.55 -42.35 -31.34
CA ALA A 435 21.97 -43.07 -32.48
C ALA A 435 20.90 -42.27 -33.23
N ARG A 436 20.32 -41.24 -32.60
CA ARG A 436 19.35 -40.35 -33.25
C ARG A 436 19.31 -38.98 -32.58
N VAL A 437 20.15 -38.07 -33.06
CA VAL A 437 20.12 -36.64 -32.71
C VAL A 437 19.20 -35.92 -33.70
N LEU A 438 18.49 -34.90 -33.23
CA LEU A 438 17.53 -34.15 -34.05
C LEU A 438 18.09 -32.76 -34.33
N LEU A 439 18.21 -32.40 -35.60
CA LEU A 439 18.48 -31.04 -36.03
C LEU A 439 17.18 -30.45 -36.57
N ASP A 440 16.60 -29.51 -35.84
CA ASP A 440 15.46 -28.72 -36.27
C ASP A 440 15.95 -27.51 -37.06
N ARG A 441 15.57 -27.45 -38.33
CA ARG A 441 16.02 -26.44 -39.29
C ARG A 441 14.83 -25.62 -39.79
N GLU A 442 14.95 -24.31 -39.63
CA GLU A 442 13.99 -23.32 -40.14
C GLU A 442 14.31 -23.02 -41.61
N ARG A 443 13.31 -23.16 -42.49
CA ARG A 443 13.40 -22.82 -43.91
C ARG A 443 13.08 -21.34 -44.15
N GLU A 444 13.35 -20.85 -45.37
CA GLU A 444 13.09 -19.45 -45.75
C GLU A 444 11.60 -19.05 -45.61
N ASP A 445 10.67 -20.01 -45.72
CA ASP A 445 9.23 -19.82 -45.55
C ASP A 445 8.76 -19.96 -44.08
N LEU A 446 9.71 -20.02 -43.13
CA LEU A 446 9.49 -20.23 -41.69
C LEU A 446 8.91 -21.61 -41.33
N THR A 447 8.90 -22.57 -42.27
CA THR A 447 8.56 -23.96 -41.94
C THR A 447 9.76 -24.69 -41.35
N HIS A 448 9.48 -25.66 -40.49
CA HIS A 448 10.52 -26.44 -39.80
C HIS A 448 10.66 -27.83 -40.42
N GLU A 449 11.90 -28.27 -40.60
CA GLU A 449 12.24 -29.65 -40.95
C GLU A 449 13.09 -30.32 -39.87
N ILE A 450 12.82 -31.60 -39.60
CA ILE A 450 13.62 -32.39 -38.67
C ILE A 450 14.59 -33.25 -39.48
N VAL A 451 15.87 -32.92 -39.39
CA VAL A 451 16.97 -33.70 -39.97
C VAL A 451 17.50 -34.65 -38.89
N ALA A 452 17.44 -35.96 -39.15
CA ALA A 452 18.04 -36.95 -38.26
C ALA A 452 19.56 -36.96 -38.46
N VAL A 453 20.30 -36.81 -37.36
CA VAL A 453 21.77 -36.72 -37.35
C VAL A 453 22.35 -37.95 -36.65
N ASP A 454 23.23 -38.66 -37.37
CA ASP A 454 24.09 -39.70 -36.79
C ASP A 454 25.32 -39.03 -36.16
N LEU A 455 25.16 -38.65 -34.90
CA LEU A 455 26.20 -37.89 -34.20
C LEU A 455 27.41 -38.77 -33.85
N GLU A 456 27.20 -40.07 -33.61
CA GLU A 456 28.29 -41.02 -33.38
C GLU A 456 29.21 -41.09 -34.60
N GLY A 457 28.61 -41.21 -35.79
CA GLY A 457 29.36 -41.24 -37.04
C GLY A 457 30.13 -39.94 -37.34
N ILE A 458 29.53 -38.78 -37.07
CA ILE A 458 30.18 -37.47 -37.27
C ILE A 458 31.36 -37.25 -36.30
N MET A 459 31.20 -37.63 -35.03
CA MET A 459 32.25 -37.49 -34.03
C MET A 459 33.44 -38.39 -34.34
N ASN A 460 33.19 -39.64 -34.73
CA ASN A 460 34.20 -40.63 -35.10
C ASN A 460 34.76 -40.44 -36.52
N GLY A 461 34.15 -39.59 -37.35
CA GLY A 461 34.60 -39.30 -38.71
C GLY A 461 34.23 -40.36 -39.74
N THR A 462 33.29 -41.26 -39.44
CA THR A 462 32.76 -42.25 -40.39
C THR A 462 31.66 -41.70 -41.29
N VAL A 463 31.02 -40.59 -40.88
CA VAL A 463 29.98 -39.87 -41.64
C VAL A 463 30.43 -38.41 -41.83
N SER A 464 30.12 -37.83 -42.98
CA SER A 464 30.37 -36.42 -43.27
C SER A 464 29.62 -35.50 -42.30
N ASP A 465 30.28 -34.43 -41.87
CA ASP A 465 29.71 -33.43 -40.97
C ASP A 465 28.62 -32.60 -41.67
N ILE A 466 27.65 -32.12 -40.90
CA ILE A 466 26.48 -31.40 -41.42
C ILE A 466 26.71 -29.90 -41.25
N PRO A 467 26.64 -29.10 -42.33
CA PRO A 467 26.73 -27.65 -42.23
C PRO A 467 25.49 -27.09 -41.54
N LEU A 468 25.72 -26.19 -40.59
CA LEU A 468 24.68 -25.49 -39.85
C LEU A 468 24.18 -24.28 -40.64
N GLN A 469 22.91 -23.96 -40.45
CA GLN A 469 22.25 -22.78 -41.00
C GLN A 469 21.79 -21.87 -39.86
N LYS A 470 21.48 -20.63 -40.21
CA LYS A 470 20.89 -19.68 -39.28
C LYS A 470 19.63 -20.28 -38.66
N ASN A 471 19.48 -20.14 -37.35
CA ASN A 471 18.38 -20.65 -36.54
C ASN A 471 18.29 -22.17 -36.40
N ASP A 472 19.31 -22.93 -36.85
CA ASP A 472 19.37 -24.36 -36.58
C ASP A 472 19.39 -24.65 -35.08
N HIS A 473 18.59 -25.63 -34.66
CA HIS A 473 18.52 -26.12 -33.29
C HIS A 473 18.85 -27.62 -33.24
N LEU A 474 20.01 -27.93 -32.65
CA LEU A 474 20.49 -29.30 -32.46
C LEU A 474 20.08 -29.84 -31.08
N TYR A 475 19.14 -30.78 -31.04
CA TYR A 475 18.70 -31.46 -29.83
C TYR A 475 19.37 -32.83 -29.69
N VAL A 476 20.20 -32.98 -28.66
CA VAL A 476 20.86 -34.24 -28.30
C VAL A 476 20.08 -34.89 -27.13
N PRO A 477 19.24 -35.91 -27.35
CA PRO A 477 18.51 -36.55 -26.26
C PRO A 477 19.44 -37.29 -25.29
N GLY A 478 19.09 -37.34 -24.00
CA GLY A 478 19.70 -38.26 -23.04
C GLY A 478 19.02 -39.63 -23.08
N ILE A 479 19.76 -40.70 -22.76
CA ILE A 479 19.23 -42.08 -22.67
C ILE A 479 18.10 -42.18 -21.63
N HIS A 480 18.15 -41.37 -20.57
CA HIS A 480 17.14 -41.33 -19.53
C HIS A 480 15.92 -40.49 -19.91
N ASP A 481 16.05 -39.52 -20.83
CA ASP A 481 14.93 -38.71 -21.34
C ASP A 481 13.96 -39.55 -22.18
N LEU A 482 14.45 -40.66 -22.73
CA LEU A 482 13.69 -41.61 -23.53
C LEU A 482 12.92 -42.65 -22.67
N LYS A 483 13.07 -42.63 -21.34
CA LYS A 483 12.44 -43.59 -20.42
C LYS A 483 11.59 -42.87 -19.38
N GLU A 484 10.50 -43.50 -18.95
CA GLU A 484 9.72 -42.99 -17.80
C GLU A 484 10.61 -42.97 -16.56
N SER A 485 10.70 -41.81 -15.89
CA SER A 485 11.49 -41.67 -14.66
C SER A 485 10.96 -42.60 -13.57
N ALA A 486 11.79 -43.54 -13.14
CA ALA A 486 11.43 -44.50 -12.10
C ALA A 486 11.29 -43.77 -10.74
N THR A 487 10.15 -43.93 -10.09
CA THR A 487 9.88 -43.32 -8.77
C THR A 487 9.31 -44.33 -7.80
N VAL A 488 9.35 -44.06 -6.50
CA VAL A 488 8.70 -44.85 -5.45
C VAL A 488 7.94 -43.90 -4.54
N SER A 489 6.76 -44.28 -4.06
CA SER A 489 5.97 -43.43 -3.17
C SER A 489 5.83 -44.01 -1.78
N ILE A 490 5.80 -43.14 -0.76
CA ILE A 490 5.50 -43.49 0.63
C ILE A 490 4.42 -42.57 1.20
N TYR A 491 3.39 -43.17 1.79
CA TYR A 491 2.22 -42.45 2.33
C TYR A 491 1.85 -42.91 3.73
N GLY A 492 1.15 -42.03 4.44
CA GLY A 492 0.58 -42.31 5.76
C GLY A 492 1.41 -41.72 6.90
N GLU A 493 1.63 -42.48 7.96
CA GLU A 493 2.25 -42.01 9.21
C GLU A 493 3.79 -41.97 9.14
N VAL A 494 4.30 -41.17 8.22
CA VAL A 494 5.71 -40.79 8.06
C VAL A 494 5.85 -39.27 8.16
N LEU A 495 7.03 -38.76 8.51
CA LEU A 495 7.22 -37.31 8.64
C LEU A 495 7.05 -36.57 7.29
N ASN A 496 7.63 -37.12 6.22
CA ASN A 496 7.63 -36.52 4.89
C ASN A 496 7.03 -37.52 3.87
N PRO A 497 5.70 -37.66 3.80
CA PRO A 497 5.06 -38.48 2.79
C PRO A 497 5.22 -37.86 1.40
N GLY A 498 5.42 -38.69 0.37
CA GLY A 498 5.63 -38.20 -0.98
C GLY A 498 6.16 -39.24 -1.95
N THR A 499 6.57 -38.76 -3.12
CA THR A 499 7.17 -39.56 -4.19
C THR A 499 8.64 -39.19 -4.33
N PHE A 500 9.49 -40.21 -4.37
CA PHE A 500 10.93 -40.12 -4.38
C PHE A 500 11.49 -40.77 -5.64
N LEU A 501 12.66 -40.33 -6.09
CA LEU A 501 13.34 -40.92 -7.24
C LEU A 501 13.82 -42.33 -6.86
N TYR A 502 13.53 -43.31 -7.70
CA TYR A 502 14.01 -44.67 -7.50
C TYR A 502 15.51 -44.74 -7.77
N SER A 503 16.23 -45.47 -6.92
CA SER A 503 17.63 -45.85 -7.12
C SER A 503 17.75 -47.36 -7.04
N ASP A 504 18.72 -47.94 -7.76
CA ASP A 504 18.95 -49.38 -7.68
C ASP A 504 19.32 -49.80 -6.25
N ASN A 505 18.79 -50.96 -5.83
CA ASN A 505 18.93 -51.52 -4.48
C ASN A 505 18.25 -50.70 -3.35
N LEU A 506 17.30 -49.81 -3.66
CA LEU A 506 16.52 -49.10 -2.64
C LEU A 506 15.67 -50.05 -1.78
N THR A 507 15.80 -50.00 -0.46
CA THR A 507 15.01 -50.81 0.48
C THR A 507 13.84 -50.03 1.12
N ILE A 508 12.94 -50.73 1.82
CA ILE A 508 11.85 -50.10 2.60
C ILE A 508 12.44 -49.22 3.70
N GLU A 509 13.50 -49.69 4.36
CA GLU A 509 14.19 -48.99 5.44
C GLU A 509 14.80 -47.69 4.93
N ASP A 510 15.49 -47.74 3.80
CA ASP A 510 16.03 -46.54 3.14
C ASP A 510 14.91 -45.55 2.79
N MET A 511 13.77 -46.06 2.32
CA MET A 511 12.61 -45.24 1.99
C MET A 511 12.00 -44.56 3.23
N ILE A 512 11.91 -45.27 4.34
CA ILE A 512 11.44 -44.71 5.62
C ILE A 512 12.42 -43.64 6.12
N VAL A 513 13.73 -43.87 5.99
CA VAL A 513 14.75 -42.87 6.33
C VAL A 513 14.65 -41.64 5.43
N GLN A 514 14.48 -41.80 4.12
CA GLN A 514 14.26 -40.69 3.19
C GLN A 514 12.98 -39.91 3.51
N ALA A 515 11.94 -40.59 4.01
CA ALA A 515 10.72 -39.97 4.50
C ALA A 515 10.88 -39.29 5.87
N GLY A 516 12.08 -39.30 6.46
CA GLY A 516 12.37 -38.71 7.77
C GLY A 516 12.01 -39.59 8.97
N GLY A 517 11.61 -40.85 8.74
CA GLY A 517 11.16 -41.77 9.78
C GLY A 517 9.64 -41.79 9.96
N LEU A 518 9.20 -42.58 10.93
CA LEU A 518 7.79 -42.80 11.27
C LEU A 518 7.30 -41.75 12.27
N THR A 519 6.02 -41.38 12.21
CA THR A 519 5.39 -40.55 13.26
C THR A 519 5.09 -41.39 14.51
N GLU A 520 4.88 -40.76 15.67
CA GLU A 520 4.45 -41.45 16.90
C GLU A 520 3.10 -42.17 16.74
N ALA A 521 2.29 -41.74 15.77
CA ALA A 521 1.00 -42.33 15.48
C ALA A 521 1.08 -43.55 14.57
N ALA A 522 2.26 -43.90 14.05
CA ALA A 522 2.44 -44.98 13.08
C ALA A 522 2.14 -46.36 13.68
N ALA A 523 1.47 -47.20 12.89
CA ALA A 523 1.29 -48.62 13.16
C ALA A 523 2.54 -49.37 12.68
N THR A 524 3.41 -49.71 13.62
CA THR A 524 4.64 -50.48 13.40
C THR A 524 4.38 -51.89 12.85
N THR A 525 3.20 -52.47 13.10
CA THR A 525 2.84 -53.85 12.70
C THR A 525 2.06 -53.95 11.39
N CYS A 526 1.98 -52.88 10.59
CA CYS A 526 1.15 -52.86 9.39
C CYS A 526 1.68 -51.88 8.34
N VAL A 527 2.92 -52.10 7.89
CA VAL A 527 3.48 -51.40 6.74
C VAL A 527 3.30 -52.27 5.50
N SER A 528 2.66 -51.74 4.47
CA SER A 528 2.40 -52.49 3.24
C SER A 528 3.04 -51.87 2.02
N VAL A 529 3.63 -52.68 1.15
CA VAL A 529 4.13 -52.26 -0.16
C VAL A 529 3.23 -52.84 -1.23
N THR A 530 2.67 -51.97 -2.08
CA THR A 530 1.88 -52.36 -3.24
C THR A 530 2.71 -52.19 -4.50
N ARG A 531 2.88 -53.27 -5.25
CA ARG A 531 3.68 -53.34 -6.48
C ARG A 531 2.78 -53.58 -7.67
N ARG A 532 2.87 -52.72 -8.69
CA ARG A 532 2.11 -52.88 -9.94
C ARG A 532 2.65 -54.05 -10.77
N ILE A 533 1.75 -54.86 -11.33
CA ILE A 533 2.15 -55.97 -12.23
C ILE A 533 2.46 -55.37 -13.61
N LYS A 534 3.66 -55.65 -14.14
CA LYS A 534 4.12 -55.16 -15.45
C LYS A 534 4.33 -56.35 -16.38
N ASP A 535 3.52 -56.44 -17.43
CA ASP A 535 3.78 -57.36 -18.55
C ASP A 535 3.59 -56.64 -19.89
N PRO A 536 4.61 -55.90 -20.36
CA PRO A 536 4.53 -55.13 -21.60
C PRO A 536 4.37 -55.98 -22.87
N LYS A 537 4.60 -57.29 -22.77
CA LYS A 537 4.49 -58.24 -23.89
C LYS A 537 3.27 -59.16 -23.76
N SER A 538 2.44 -58.96 -22.74
CA SER A 538 1.26 -59.79 -22.53
C SER A 538 0.30 -59.68 -23.70
N THR A 539 -0.11 -60.82 -24.24
CA THR A 539 -1.19 -60.92 -25.22
C THR A 539 -2.48 -61.45 -24.59
N ALA A 540 -2.46 -61.77 -23.28
CA ALA A 540 -3.59 -62.27 -22.52
C ALA A 540 -4.12 -61.21 -21.53
N TYR A 541 -5.42 -61.27 -21.25
CA TYR A 541 -6.08 -60.38 -20.29
C TYR A 541 -5.82 -60.82 -18.84
N SER A 542 -5.46 -59.88 -17.96
CA SER A 542 -5.37 -60.08 -16.51
C SER A 542 -6.23 -59.06 -15.77
N SER A 543 -7.03 -59.52 -14.79
CA SER A 543 -7.81 -58.66 -13.89
C SER A 543 -7.01 -58.21 -12.65
N LYS A 544 -5.78 -58.72 -12.46
CA LYS A 544 -4.93 -58.40 -11.31
C LYS A 544 -4.03 -57.22 -11.66
N LEU A 545 -4.19 -56.11 -10.93
CA LEU A 545 -3.45 -54.86 -11.17
C LEU A 545 -2.15 -54.74 -10.37
N ALA A 546 -2.11 -55.35 -9.17
CA ALA A 546 -1.00 -55.21 -8.24
C ALA A 546 -0.89 -56.40 -7.27
N GLU A 547 0.25 -56.49 -6.59
CA GLU A 547 0.52 -57.40 -5.47
C GLU A 547 0.85 -56.57 -4.22
N THR A 548 0.44 -57.05 -3.04
CA THR A 548 0.66 -56.34 -1.78
C THR A 548 1.46 -57.21 -0.81
N PHE A 549 2.54 -56.65 -0.29
CA PHE A 549 3.42 -57.25 0.71
C PHE A 549 3.22 -56.52 2.03
N THR A 550 3.11 -57.22 3.15
CA THR A 550 2.90 -56.61 4.48
C THR A 550 4.05 -56.98 5.39
N PHE A 551 4.50 -56.01 6.19
CA PHE A 551 5.67 -56.11 7.03
C PHE A 551 5.42 -55.54 8.43
N ASP A 552 6.10 -56.14 9.40
CA ASP A 552 6.26 -55.61 10.75
C ASP A 552 7.61 -54.90 10.86
N ILE A 553 7.58 -53.68 11.41
CA ILE A 553 8.74 -52.79 11.55
C ILE A 553 8.92 -52.46 13.03
N LYS A 554 10.13 -52.61 13.57
CA LYS A 554 10.51 -52.16 14.90
C LYS A 554 11.64 -51.14 14.79
N ASP A 555 11.48 -49.99 15.43
CA ASP A 555 12.46 -48.89 15.40
C ASP A 555 12.85 -48.43 13.97
N GLY A 556 11.92 -48.52 13.02
CA GLY A 556 12.14 -48.17 11.62
C GLY A 556 12.82 -49.25 10.77
N LEU A 557 13.12 -50.42 11.34
CA LEU A 557 13.74 -51.58 10.66
C LEU A 557 12.78 -52.76 10.57
N LEU A 558 12.84 -53.54 9.49
CA LEU A 558 12.05 -54.77 9.34
C LEU A 558 12.41 -55.78 10.43
N THR A 559 11.42 -56.39 11.06
CA THR A 559 11.62 -57.49 12.02
C THR A 559 11.50 -58.86 11.35
N GLY A 560 12.59 -59.65 11.36
CA GLY A 560 12.56 -61.08 11.04
C GLY A 560 12.60 -61.48 9.56
N ALA A 561 12.65 -60.53 8.62
CA ALA A 561 12.86 -60.79 7.19
C ALA A 561 14.16 -60.13 6.71
N GLY A 562 14.83 -60.73 5.72
CA GLY A 562 15.92 -60.06 5.00
C GLY A 562 15.44 -58.80 4.28
N SER A 563 16.36 -57.90 3.92
CA SER A 563 16.05 -56.59 3.31
C SER A 563 15.11 -56.73 2.10
N PHE A 564 14.01 -55.96 2.09
CA PHE A 564 13.06 -55.94 0.99
C PHE A 564 13.39 -54.81 0.02
N TYR A 565 13.77 -55.18 -1.20
CA TYR A 565 14.10 -54.22 -2.26
C TYR A 565 12.84 -53.75 -2.99
N LEU A 566 12.68 -52.43 -3.02
CA LEU A 566 11.64 -51.75 -3.76
C LEU A 566 11.93 -51.83 -5.26
N GLN A 567 10.88 -51.73 -6.06
CA GLN A 567 10.95 -51.65 -7.51
C GLN A 567 10.36 -50.32 -7.99
N PRO A 568 10.67 -49.90 -9.23
CA PRO A 568 10.07 -48.71 -9.81
C PRO A 568 8.54 -48.77 -9.72
N PHE A 569 7.98 -47.70 -9.17
CA PHE A 569 6.56 -47.40 -8.95
C PHE A 569 5.89 -48.19 -7.83
N ASP A 570 6.67 -48.76 -6.91
CA ASP A 570 6.14 -49.30 -5.68
C ASP A 570 5.54 -48.21 -4.79
N VAL A 571 4.47 -48.56 -4.06
CA VAL A 571 3.80 -47.67 -3.11
C VAL A 571 3.88 -48.28 -1.72
N VAL A 572 4.66 -47.64 -0.84
CA VAL A 572 4.77 -47.95 0.58
C VAL A 572 3.68 -47.21 1.35
N GLN A 573 2.95 -47.91 2.21
CA GLN A 573 1.88 -47.34 3.02
C GLN A 573 2.08 -47.67 4.50
N VAL A 574 2.20 -46.63 5.32
CA VAL A 574 2.34 -46.71 6.78
C VAL A 574 1.02 -46.27 7.42
N ARG A 575 0.29 -47.18 8.04
CA ARG A 575 -1.03 -46.87 8.62
C ARG A 575 -0.93 -46.21 9.98
N ARG A 576 -2.00 -45.54 10.41
CA ARG A 576 -2.12 -45.01 11.78
C ARG A 576 -2.51 -46.11 12.76
N SER A 577 -1.85 -46.12 13.91
CA SER A 577 -2.15 -47.00 15.04
C SER A 577 -3.56 -46.71 15.58
N PRO A 578 -4.46 -47.70 15.61
CA PRO A 578 -5.80 -47.53 16.19
C PRO A 578 -5.79 -47.18 17.67
N ALA A 579 -4.70 -47.52 18.39
CA ALA A 579 -4.54 -47.25 19.82
C ALA A 579 -4.04 -45.82 20.09
N TYR A 580 -3.53 -45.10 19.09
CA TYR A 580 -2.94 -43.79 19.28
C TYR A 580 -3.98 -42.67 19.33
N GLN A 581 -4.03 -41.96 20.45
CA GLN A 581 -4.83 -40.74 20.63
C GLN A 581 -3.96 -39.64 21.22
N VAL A 582 -4.18 -38.41 20.75
CA VAL A 582 -3.51 -37.23 21.31
C VAL A 582 -4.08 -36.91 22.69
N GLN A 583 -3.22 -36.42 23.58
CA GLN A 583 -3.61 -35.93 24.90
C GLN A 583 -4.60 -34.77 24.74
N ARG A 584 -5.67 -34.78 25.55
CA ARG A 584 -6.72 -33.76 25.55
C ARG A 584 -6.79 -33.04 26.89
N MET A 585 -7.15 -31.76 26.90
CA MET A 585 -7.19 -30.90 28.08
C MET A 585 -8.51 -30.12 28.21
N VAL A 586 -8.88 -29.85 29.46
CA VAL A 586 -10.03 -29.04 29.87
C VAL A 586 -9.61 -28.03 30.92
N THR A 587 -10.35 -26.95 31.09
CA THR A 587 -10.05 -25.91 32.08
C THR A 587 -11.15 -25.85 33.13
N ILE A 588 -10.77 -25.86 34.40
CA ILE A 588 -11.68 -25.62 35.53
C ILE A 588 -11.36 -24.24 36.10
N ALA A 589 -12.38 -23.38 36.20
CA ALA A 589 -12.24 -21.98 36.58
C ALA A 589 -13.34 -21.53 37.56
N GLY A 590 -13.05 -20.47 38.31
CA GLY A 590 -13.94 -19.90 39.32
C GLY A 590 -13.72 -20.52 40.71
N GLU A 591 -14.81 -20.66 41.47
CA GLU A 591 -14.84 -21.06 42.88
C GLU A 591 -14.66 -22.58 43.08
N VAL A 592 -13.44 -23.04 42.78
CA VAL A 592 -12.95 -24.40 43.01
C VAL A 592 -11.67 -24.37 43.82
N LEU A 593 -11.33 -25.47 44.50
CA LEU A 593 -10.15 -25.51 45.37
C LEU A 593 -8.85 -25.31 44.57
N PHE A 594 -8.72 -25.98 43.42
CA PHE A 594 -7.58 -25.84 42.50
C PHE A 594 -8.07 -25.55 41.07
N SER A 595 -8.07 -24.27 40.69
CA SER A 595 -8.34 -23.87 39.31
C SER A 595 -7.14 -24.14 38.40
N GLY A 596 -7.38 -24.42 37.12
CA GLY A 596 -6.32 -24.71 36.16
C GLY A 596 -6.73 -25.66 35.04
N SER A 597 -5.74 -26.08 34.25
CA SER A 597 -5.93 -27.01 33.14
C SER A 597 -5.67 -28.45 33.58
N TYR A 598 -6.60 -29.34 33.24
CA TYR A 598 -6.55 -30.76 33.59
C TYR A 598 -6.57 -31.58 32.31
N SER A 599 -5.66 -32.55 32.20
CA SER A 599 -5.69 -33.52 31.10
C SER A 599 -6.81 -34.53 31.31
N LEU A 600 -7.47 -34.92 30.21
CA LEU A 600 -8.44 -35.99 30.18
C LEU A 600 -7.71 -37.34 30.13
N LEU A 601 -7.95 -38.18 31.13
CA LEU A 601 -7.35 -39.51 31.28
C LEU A 601 -8.12 -40.58 30.48
N LYS A 602 -9.41 -40.33 30.21
CA LYS A 602 -10.29 -41.23 29.45
C LYS A 602 -11.09 -40.45 28.41
N LYS A 603 -11.46 -41.11 27.32
CA LYS A 603 -12.24 -40.48 26.23
C LYS A 603 -13.61 -39.95 26.68
N ASN A 604 -14.18 -40.56 27.72
CA ASN A 604 -15.51 -40.29 28.26
C ASN A 604 -15.47 -39.71 29.68
N GLU A 605 -14.37 -39.06 30.07
CA GLU A 605 -14.26 -38.42 31.38
C GLU A 605 -15.28 -37.29 31.53
N ARG A 606 -15.93 -37.24 32.70
CA ARG A 606 -17.06 -36.36 32.97
C ARG A 606 -16.66 -35.17 33.82
N LEU A 607 -17.56 -34.19 33.87
CA LEU A 607 -17.38 -32.96 34.63
C LEU A 607 -17.12 -33.22 36.12
N SER A 608 -17.86 -34.16 36.73
CA SER A 608 -17.69 -34.51 38.15
C SER A 608 -16.31 -35.09 38.46
N ASP A 609 -15.76 -35.92 37.55
CA ASP A 609 -14.43 -36.53 37.68
C ASP A 609 -13.34 -35.44 37.77
N VAL A 610 -13.41 -34.45 36.88
CA VAL A 610 -12.41 -33.37 36.82
C VAL A 610 -12.57 -32.39 37.99
N ILE A 611 -13.80 -32.08 38.41
CA ILE A 611 -14.03 -31.24 39.61
C ILE A 611 -13.54 -31.96 40.88
N GLY A 612 -13.72 -33.28 40.97
CA GLY A 612 -13.16 -34.08 42.06
C GLY A 612 -11.64 -33.98 42.12
N ARG A 613 -10.96 -34.07 40.97
CA ARG A 613 -9.50 -33.86 40.86
C ARG A 613 -9.06 -32.42 41.15
N ALA A 614 -9.93 -31.45 40.88
CA ALA A 614 -9.72 -30.06 41.26
C ALA A 614 -9.91 -29.79 42.78
N GLY A 615 -10.11 -30.83 43.59
CA GLY A 615 -10.30 -30.72 45.03
C GLY A 615 -11.70 -30.27 45.44
N GLY A 616 -12.66 -30.32 44.52
CA GLY A 616 -14.03 -29.90 44.76
C GLY A 616 -14.24 -28.39 44.65
N ILE A 617 -15.42 -27.96 45.11
CA ILE A 617 -15.88 -26.56 45.07
C ILE A 617 -15.62 -25.86 46.41
N THR A 618 -15.42 -24.53 46.39
CA THR A 618 -15.23 -23.75 47.63
C THR A 618 -16.57 -23.48 48.34
N PRO A 619 -16.57 -23.12 49.64
CA PRO A 619 -17.80 -22.73 50.34
C PRO A 619 -18.50 -21.48 49.78
N ALA A 620 -17.75 -20.60 49.09
CA ALA A 620 -18.28 -19.40 48.45
C ALA A 620 -18.91 -19.69 47.06
N ALA A 621 -18.75 -20.93 46.56
CA ALA A 621 -19.20 -21.32 45.23
C ALA A 621 -20.72 -21.32 45.09
N TYR A 622 -21.21 -20.66 44.04
CA TYR A 622 -22.59 -20.77 43.61
C TYR A 622 -22.78 -21.89 42.59
N ILE A 623 -22.97 -23.10 43.10
CA ILE A 623 -23.12 -24.33 42.31
C ILE A 623 -24.21 -24.18 41.24
N LYS A 624 -25.36 -23.58 41.56
CA LYS A 624 -26.47 -23.40 40.60
C LYS A 624 -26.12 -22.48 39.43
N GLY A 625 -25.10 -21.64 39.57
CA GLY A 625 -24.58 -20.77 38.51
C GLY A 625 -23.47 -21.39 37.67
N GLY A 626 -23.05 -22.62 37.97
CA GLY A 626 -22.01 -23.32 37.23
C GLY A 626 -22.40 -23.53 35.77
N ARG A 627 -21.47 -23.27 34.84
CA ARG A 627 -21.70 -23.41 33.40
C ARG A 627 -20.53 -24.10 32.71
N LEU A 628 -20.86 -24.78 31.61
CA LEU A 628 -19.87 -25.36 30.71
C LEU A 628 -19.80 -24.51 29.45
N ILE A 629 -18.61 -23.99 29.13
CA ILE A 629 -18.34 -23.24 27.90
C ILE A 629 -17.61 -24.20 26.96
N ARG A 630 -18.20 -24.44 25.80
CA ARG A 630 -17.71 -25.41 24.82
C ARG A 630 -17.38 -24.73 23.51
N LYS A 631 -16.23 -25.10 22.93
CA LYS A 631 -15.86 -24.70 21.57
C LYS A 631 -16.64 -25.54 20.57
N ARG A 632 -17.21 -24.88 19.56
CA ARG A 632 -17.96 -25.54 18.50
C ARG A 632 -17.01 -26.34 17.61
N ASN A 633 -17.37 -27.59 17.32
CA ASN A 633 -16.62 -28.41 16.36
C ASN A 633 -16.99 -28.04 14.90
N ASP A 634 -16.23 -28.52 13.92
CA ASP A 634 -16.42 -28.13 12.52
C ASP A 634 -17.79 -28.55 11.96
N GLU A 635 -18.34 -29.67 12.42
CA GLU A 635 -19.67 -30.14 12.01
C GLU A 635 -20.80 -29.30 12.59
N GLU A 636 -20.75 -28.98 13.89
CA GLU A 636 -21.70 -28.10 14.56
C GLU A 636 -21.66 -26.70 13.90
N ARG A 637 -20.46 -26.22 13.53
CA ARG A 637 -20.29 -24.94 12.82
C ARG A 637 -20.98 -24.98 11.45
N ARG A 638 -20.77 -26.04 10.68
CA ARG A 638 -21.41 -26.24 9.37
C ARG A 638 -22.94 -26.27 9.46
N ARG A 639 -23.48 -27.04 10.42
CA ARG A 639 -24.94 -27.13 10.64
C ARG A 639 -25.56 -25.77 10.95
N GLU A 640 -24.91 -24.96 11.78
CA GLU A 640 -25.44 -23.64 12.15
C GLU A 640 -25.37 -22.64 11.00
N THR A 641 -24.30 -22.68 10.19
CA THR A 641 -24.24 -21.90 8.94
C THR A 641 -25.31 -22.31 7.94
N ASP A 642 -25.63 -23.61 7.83
CA ASP A 642 -26.69 -24.08 6.96
C ASP A 642 -28.08 -23.63 7.43
N VAL A 643 -28.35 -23.68 8.74
CA VAL A 643 -29.60 -23.17 9.33
C VAL A 643 -29.76 -21.66 9.11
N LEU A 644 -28.69 -20.88 9.26
CA LEU A 644 -28.71 -19.44 8.97
C LEU A 644 -28.98 -19.16 7.50
N ARG A 645 -28.37 -19.92 6.59
CA ARG A 645 -28.60 -19.81 5.14
C ARG A 645 -30.06 -20.13 4.79
N MET A 646 -30.64 -21.15 5.40
CA MET A 646 -32.06 -21.50 5.23
C MET A 646 -33.00 -20.42 5.80
N ALA A 647 -32.67 -19.86 6.97
CA ALA A 647 -33.44 -18.78 7.57
C ALA A 647 -33.40 -17.47 6.75
N GLN A 648 -32.30 -17.22 6.03
CA GLN A 648 -32.17 -16.07 5.11
C GLN A 648 -32.93 -16.25 3.79
N SER A 649 -33.22 -17.49 3.39
CA SER A 649 -33.85 -17.80 2.10
C SER A 649 -35.37 -18.04 2.19
N GLY A 650 -35.95 -17.97 3.39
CA GLY A 650 -37.40 -18.03 3.57
C GLY A 650 -38.09 -16.67 3.40
N GLU A 651 -38.87 -16.50 2.32
CA GLU A 651 -39.78 -15.36 2.13
C GLU A 651 -40.98 -15.45 3.09
N GLY A 652 -40.79 -15.00 4.33
CA GLY A 652 -41.84 -14.92 5.33
C GLY A 652 -41.67 -13.65 6.17
N SER A 653 -42.76 -12.89 6.30
CA SER A 653 -42.89 -11.57 6.96
C SER A 653 -42.47 -11.43 8.43
N ASP A 654 -41.71 -12.38 8.98
CA ASP A 654 -41.08 -12.34 10.32
C ASP A 654 -39.55 -12.24 10.20
N SER A 655 -39.05 -11.51 9.19
CA SER A 655 -37.63 -11.26 8.91
C SER A 655 -36.96 -10.31 9.93
N ILE A 656 -37.19 -10.53 11.23
CA ILE A 656 -36.56 -9.74 12.28
C ILE A 656 -35.14 -10.27 12.54
N ALA A 657 -34.17 -9.54 11.98
CA ALA A 657 -32.77 -9.41 12.41
C ALA A 657 -31.90 -10.69 12.52
N VAL A 658 -31.84 -11.50 11.45
CA VAL A 658 -30.76 -12.51 11.30
C VAL A 658 -29.37 -11.84 11.26
N ASN A 659 -29.28 -10.59 10.80
CA ASN A 659 -28.03 -9.81 10.69
C ASN A 659 -27.39 -9.39 12.03
N LYS A 660 -27.96 -9.75 13.20
CA LYS A 660 -27.41 -9.42 14.53
C LYS A 660 -26.86 -10.62 15.32
N LEU A 661 -26.94 -11.84 14.79
CA LEU A 661 -26.32 -13.00 15.44
C LEU A 661 -24.83 -13.08 15.07
N ALA A 662 -23.97 -12.50 15.91
CA ALA A 662 -22.54 -12.82 15.86
C ALA A 662 -22.36 -14.29 16.30
N ILE A 663 -21.91 -15.16 15.39
CA ILE A 663 -21.59 -16.56 15.73
C ILE A 663 -20.31 -16.55 16.56
N SER A 664 -20.43 -16.65 17.88
CA SER A 664 -19.27 -16.87 18.75
C SER A 664 -18.75 -18.29 18.57
N ASP A 665 -17.43 -18.50 18.52
CA ASP A 665 -16.83 -19.84 18.40
C ASP A 665 -17.09 -20.74 19.62
N THR A 666 -17.50 -20.13 20.74
CA THR A 666 -17.89 -20.82 21.97
C THR A 666 -19.36 -20.59 22.27
N TYR A 667 -19.99 -21.58 22.90
CA TYR A 667 -21.35 -21.48 23.41
C TYR A 667 -21.43 -22.05 24.82
N THR A 668 -22.43 -21.59 25.58
CA THR A 668 -22.69 -22.11 26.93
C THR A 668 -23.64 -23.29 26.86
N VAL A 669 -23.25 -24.40 27.47
CA VAL A 669 -24.11 -25.56 27.71
C VAL A 669 -24.69 -25.38 29.11
N GLY A 670 -26.03 -25.33 29.20
CA GLY A 670 -26.72 -25.25 30.48
C GLY A 670 -26.54 -26.56 31.26
N VAL A 671 -25.87 -26.50 32.40
CA VAL A 671 -25.62 -27.66 33.27
C VAL A 671 -26.29 -27.44 34.62
N ASP A 672 -27.04 -28.45 35.09
CA ASP A 672 -27.49 -28.49 36.48
C ASP A 672 -26.35 -29.05 37.35
N MET A 673 -25.39 -28.19 37.65
CA MET A 673 -24.15 -28.55 38.35
C MET A 673 -24.41 -29.20 39.71
N LYS A 674 -25.50 -28.80 40.38
CA LYS A 674 -25.87 -29.37 41.69
C LYS A 674 -26.22 -30.84 41.56
N LYS A 675 -27.02 -31.20 40.55
CA LYS A 675 -27.36 -32.60 40.27
C LYS A 675 -26.20 -33.38 39.69
N ALA A 676 -25.39 -32.76 38.84
CA ALA A 676 -24.21 -33.38 38.25
C ALA A 676 -23.20 -33.85 39.32
N LEU A 677 -22.94 -33.00 40.32
CA LEU A 677 -22.02 -33.31 41.41
C LEU A 677 -22.61 -34.25 42.47
N SER A 678 -23.92 -34.17 42.74
CA SER A 678 -24.57 -35.05 43.72
C SER A 678 -24.89 -36.45 43.19
N HIS A 679 -24.98 -36.61 41.86
CA HIS A 679 -25.20 -37.89 41.18
C HIS A 679 -24.20 -38.06 40.02
N PRO A 680 -22.92 -38.37 40.34
CA PRO A 680 -21.90 -38.63 39.32
C PRO A 680 -22.34 -39.71 38.33
N GLY A 681 -22.04 -39.52 37.05
CA GLY A 681 -22.42 -40.46 35.99
C GLY A 681 -23.85 -40.33 35.46
N SER A 682 -24.69 -39.48 36.05
CA SER A 682 -26.03 -39.18 35.53
C SER A 682 -25.99 -38.37 34.22
N ASP A 683 -27.14 -38.19 33.57
CA ASP A 683 -27.26 -37.37 32.35
C ASP A 683 -26.96 -35.87 32.62
N TYR A 684 -27.00 -35.45 33.89
CA TYR A 684 -26.59 -34.11 34.30
C TYR A 684 -25.06 -33.95 34.32
N ASP A 685 -24.30 -35.05 34.42
CA ASP A 685 -22.85 -35.07 34.50
C ASP A 685 -22.21 -35.19 33.11
N ILE A 686 -22.09 -34.05 32.43
CA ILE A 686 -21.74 -34.00 31.00
C ILE A 686 -20.31 -34.51 30.74
N ILE A 687 -20.14 -35.27 29.64
CA ILE A 687 -18.83 -35.70 29.13
C ILE A 687 -18.09 -34.48 28.57
N LEU A 688 -16.85 -34.28 29.02
CA LEU A 688 -16.02 -33.17 28.59
C LEU A 688 -15.31 -33.46 27.26
N ARG A 689 -15.02 -32.39 26.53
CA ARG A 689 -14.33 -32.38 25.24
C ARG A 689 -13.08 -31.50 25.32
N GLU A 690 -12.22 -31.66 24.31
CA GLU A 690 -11.02 -30.82 24.18
C GLU A 690 -11.37 -29.33 24.21
N GLY A 691 -10.70 -28.58 25.09
CA GLY A 691 -10.87 -27.14 25.22
C GLY A 691 -12.15 -26.70 25.94
N ASP A 692 -12.90 -27.62 26.56
CA ASP A 692 -14.03 -27.25 27.41
C ASP A 692 -13.58 -26.46 28.64
N ILE A 693 -14.37 -25.46 29.03
CA ILE A 693 -14.16 -24.67 30.24
C ILE A 693 -15.35 -24.87 31.17
N VAL A 694 -15.10 -25.44 32.35
CA VAL A 694 -16.09 -25.52 33.42
C VAL A 694 -15.88 -24.33 34.35
N TYR A 695 -16.88 -23.47 34.44
CA TYR A 695 -16.81 -22.26 35.25
C TYR A 695 -17.84 -22.27 36.37
N ILE A 696 -17.39 -22.11 37.61
CA ILE A 696 -18.25 -22.07 38.80
C ILE A 696 -18.16 -20.66 39.42
N PRO A 697 -19.21 -19.84 39.36
CA PRO A 697 -19.17 -18.47 39.91
C PRO A 697 -19.20 -18.46 41.44
N GLU A 698 -18.81 -17.33 42.02
CA GLU A 698 -19.07 -16.99 43.42
C GLU A 698 -20.56 -16.67 43.64
N TYR A 699 -21.03 -16.89 44.88
CA TYR A 699 -22.37 -16.50 45.30
C TYR A 699 -22.56 -14.99 45.33
N ILE A 700 -23.50 -14.50 44.52
CA ILE A 700 -23.94 -13.11 44.51
C ILE A 700 -25.40 -13.01 44.93
N ASN A 701 -25.71 -12.10 45.86
CA ASN A 701 -27.04 -11.91 46.42
C ASN A 701 -27.86 -10.82 45.70
N THR A 702 -27.64 -10.63 44.40
CA THR A 702 -28.28 -9.55 43.62
C THR A 702 -29.02 -10.09 42.39
N VAL A 703 -30.05 -9.38 41.95
CA VAL A 703 -30.81 -9.63 40.70
C VAL A 703 -30.64 -8.42 39.79
N LYS A 704 -30.25 -8.66 38.54
CA LYS A 704 -30.14 -7.60 37.52
C LYS A 704 -31.45 -7.46 36.76
N ILE A 705 -31.89 -6.24 36.51
CA ILE A 705 -33.12 -5.94 35.78
C ILE A 705 -32.78 -5.11 34.54
N SER A 706 -33.15 -5.59 33.36
CA SER A 706 -32.79 -4.98 32.08
C SER A 706 -33.93 -5.02 31.05
N GLY A 707 -33.76 -4.26 29.97
CA GLY A 707 -34.75 -4.13 28.90
C GLY A 707 -35.73 -2.97 29.12
N SER A 708 -36.99 -3.14 28.72
CA SER A 708 -38.04 -2.11 28.71
C SER A 708 -38.68 -1.92 30.11
N VAL A 709 -37.87 -1.48 31.06
CA VAL A 709 -38.29 -0.99 32.38
C VAL A 709 -38.04 0.51 32.47
N MET A 710 -38.61 1.19 33.46
CA MET A 710 -38.42 2.65 33.62
C MET A 710 -36.96 3.00 33.93
N TYR A 711 -36.29 2.21 34.76
CA TYR A 711 -34.87 2.38 35.09
C TYR A 711 -34.17 1.03 35.26
N PRO A 712 -33.34 0.59 34.29
CA PRO A 712 -32.54 -0.63 34.42
C PRO A 712 -31.55 -0.51 35.58
N ASN A 713 -31.59 -1.44 36.53
CA ASN A 713 -30.75 -1.45 37.71
C ASN A 713 -30.48 -2.88 38.22
N THR A 714 -29.57 -2.99 39.18
CA THR A 714 -29.32 -4.22 39.94
C THR A 714 -29.77 -4.01 41.38
N VAL A 715 -30.54 -4.95 41.90
CA VAL A 715 -31.13 -4.86 43.24
C VAL A 715 -30.80 -6.10 44.07
N THR A 716 -30.91 -6.01 45.39
CA THR A 716 -30.72 -7.15 46.28
C THR A 716 -31.78 -8.22 46.03
N TRP A 717 -31.36 -9.49 46.04
CA TRP A 717 -32.26 -10.63 45.97
C TRP A 717 -32.95 -10.83 47.32
N GLU A 718 -34.27 -10.94 47.28
CA GLU A 718 -35.12 -11.25 48.43
C GLU A 718 -35.81 -12.61 48.22
N GLU A 719 -35.75 -13.46 49.24
CA GLU A 719 -36.37 -14.78 49.21
C GLU A 719 -37.90 -14.66 49.13
N GLY A 720 -38.50 -15.37 48.17
CA GLY A 720 -39.96 -15.35 47.95
C GLY A 720 -40.50 -14.11 47.24
N ALA A 721 -39.65 -13.12 46.93
CA ALA A 721 -40.07 -11.93 46.19
C ALA A 721 -40.48 -12.28 44.75
N LYS A 722 -41.65 -11.76 44.33
CA LYS A 722 -42.24 -12.04 43.02
C LYS A 722 -41.67 -11.11 41.95
N LEU A 723 -41.78 -11.50 40.68
CA LEU A 723 -41.39 -10.64 39.54
C LEU A 723 -41.90 -9.19 39.64
N LYS A 724 -43.13 -8.98 40.13
CA LYS A 724 -43.71 -7.64 40.31
C LYS A 724 -42.89 -6.76 41.27
N HIS A 725 -42.33 -7.34 42.34
CA HIS A 725 -41.51 -6.61 43.31
C HIS A 725 -40.28 -6.01 42.62
N TYR A 726 -39.51 -6.83 41.91
CA TYR A 726 -38.32 -6.40 41.18
C TYR A 726 -38.63 -5.38 40.08
N ILE A 727 -39.70 -5.58 39.30
CA ILE A 727 -40.10 -4.60 38.29
C ILE A 727 -40.50 -3.26 38.91
N ASN A 728 -41.14 -3.25 40.08
CA ASN A 728 -41.47 -2.01 40.79
C ASN A 728 -40.21 -1.29 41.29
N MET A 729 -39.18 -2.02 41.75
CA MET A 729 -37.88 -1.43 42.12
C MET A 729 -37.15 -0.80 40.93
N ALA A 730 -37.43 -1.26 39.70
CA ALA A 730 -36.97 -0.64 38.45
C ALA A 730 -37.87 0.52 37.97
N GLY A 731 -38.75 1.05 38.84
CA GLY A 731 -39.70 2.12 38.52
C GLY A 731 -40.93 1.68 37.72
N GLY A 732 -41.11 0.36 37.54
CA GLY A 732 -42.20 -0.21 36.75
C GLY A 732 -41.80 -0.53 35.30
N TYR A 733 -42.79 -0.98 34.52
CA TYR A 733 -42.59 -1.28 33.09
C TYR A 733 -42.53 0.01 32.27
N GLY A 734 -41.61 0.09 31.30
CA GLY A 734 -41.59 1.17 30.31
C GLY A 734 -42.83 1.15 29.40
N GLU A 735 -43.11 2.26 28.71
CA GLU A 735 -44.31 2.44 27.88
C GLU A 735 -44.45 1.35 26.79
N ASN A 736 -43.31 1.04 26.17
CA ASN A 736 -43.21 0.06 25.09
C ASN A 736 -42.88 -1.36 25.57
N ALA A 737 -43.11 -1.70 26.84
CA ALA A 737 -42.77 -3.02 27.39
C ALA A 737 -43.76 -4.13 27.00
N LYS A 738 -43.26 -5.31 26.59
CA LYS A 738 -44.05 -6.55 26.48
C LYS A 738 -44.23 -7.17 27.88
N LYS A 739 -45.12 -6.58 28.69
CA LYS A 739 -45.38 -6.95 30.11
C LYS A 739 -45.69 -8.44 30.38
N LYS A 740 -46.10 -9.22 29.36
CA LYS A 740 -46.44 -10.65 29.47
C LYS A 740 -45.34 -11.60 28.98
N LYS A 741 -44.17 -11.09 28.56
CA LYS A 741 -43.08 -11.87 27.97
C LYS A 741 -41.72 -11.60 28.62
N ALA A 742 -41.69 -11.30 29.92
CA ALA A 742 -40.43 -11.22 30.65
C ALA A 742 -39.76 -12.60 30.72
N TYR A 743 -38.44 -12.64 30.63
CA TYR A 743 -37.65 -13.87 30.78
C TYR A 743 -36.50 -13.65 31.76
N ILE A 744 -36.09 -14.72 32.41
CA ILE A 744 -35.03 -14.77 33.41
C ILE A 744 -33.87 -15.55 32.80
N ILE A 745 -32.69 -14.94 32.78
CA ILE A 745 -31.43 -15.56 32.37
C ILE A 745 -30.69 -15.92 33.67
N TYR A 746 -30.42 -17.20 33.87
CA TYR A 746 -29.65 -17.68 35.03
C TYR A 746 -28.15 -17.66 34.75
N LEU A 747 -27.33 -17.63 35.81
CA LEU A 747 -25.86 -17.64 35.72
C LEU A 747 -25.28 -18.87 35.00
N ASN A 748 -26.00 -20.00 35.03
CA ASN A 748 -25.63 -21.22 34.30
C ASN A 748 -25.95 -21.15 32.80
N GLY A 749 -26.47 -20.02 32.29
CA GLY A 749 -26.80 -19.80 30.88
C GLY A 749 -28.19 -20.31 30.46
N THR A 750 -28.97 -20.93 31.35
CA THR A 750 -30.34 -21.34 31.05
C THR A 750 -31.31 -20.16 31.10
N VAL A 751 -32.42 -20.25 30.35
CA VAL A 751 -33.42 -19.18 30.25
C VAL A 751 -34.81 -19.72 30.61
N ALA A 752 -35.52 -19.02 31.50
CA ALA A 752 -36.90 -19.33 31.87
C ALA A 752 -37.85 -18.18 31.51
N ARG A 753 -39.10 -18.50 31.14
CA ARG A 753 -40.14 -17.49 30.92
C ARG A 753 -40.84 -17.19 32.24
N ALA A 754 -40.89 -15.92 32.65
CA ALA A 754 -41.50 -15.52 33.91
C ALA A 754 -42.94 -15.02 33.74
N LYS A 755 -43.84 -15.48 34.61
CA LYS A 755 -45.22 -14.96 34.78
C LYS A 755 -45.28 -14.05 36.00
N LYS A 756 -46.33 -13.23 36.09
CA LYS A 756 -46.52 -12.21 37.15
C LYS A 756 -46.56 -12.79 38.58
N SER A 757 -46.92 -14.06 38.74
CA SER A 757 -47.08 -14.76 40.02
C SER A 757 -45.83 -15.51 40.48
N ASP A 758 -44.80 -15.62 39.63
CA ASP A 758 -43.69 -16.54 39.86
C ASP A 758 -42.71 -15.94 40.87
N SER A 759 -42.65 -16.51 42.08
CA SER A 759 -41.63 -16.26 43.11
C SER A 759 -40.43 -17.20 42.94
N ASP A 760 -40.69 -18.47 42.62
CA ASP A 760 -39.69 -19.54 42.74
C ASP A 760 -38.69 -19.58 41.58
N LEU A 761 -38.91 -18.75 40.56
CA LEU A 761 -38.05 -18.63 39.39
C LEU A 761 -36.94 -17.60 39.56
N ILE A 762 -37.01 -16.69 40.55
CA ILE A 762 -36.03 -15.63 40.71
C ILE A 762 -34.94 -16.11 41.66
N GLN A 763 -33.74 -16.30 41.11
CA GLN A 763 -32.59 -16.83 41.83
C GLN A 763 -31.49 -15.78 41.98
N PRO A 764 -30.61 -15.92 43.00
CA PRO A 764 -29.44 -15.06 43.13
C PRO A 764 -28.60 -15.05 41.85
N GLY A 765 -28.22 -13.85 41.40
CA GLY A 765 -27.41 -13.61 40.22
C GLY A 765 -28.15 -13.68 38.87
N CYS A 766 -29.45 -13.93 38.85
CA CYS A 766 -30.21 -13.96 37.59
C CYS A 766 -30.42 -12.56 37.00
N GLU A 767 -30.63 -12.50 35.68
CA GLU A 767 -31.01 -11.29 34.96
C GLU A 767 -32.47 -11.38 34.47
N ILE A 768 -33.31 -10.46 34.93
CA ILE A 768 -34.69 -10.29 34.48
C ILE A 768 -34.69 -9.35 33.28
N VAL A 769 -35.05 -9.88 32.11
CA VAL A 769 -35.10 -9.10 30.87
C VAL A 769 -36.55 -8.88 30.44
N VAL A 770 -36.92 -7.61 30.24
CA VAL A 770 -38.23 -7.21 29.73
C VAL A 770 -38.11 -6.80 28.26
N PRO A 771 -38.66 -7.55 27.30
CA PRO A 771 -38.57 -7.19 25.89
C PRO A 771 -39.49 -6.02 25.52
N THR A 772 -39.16 -5.32 24.43
CA THR A 772 -39.97 -4.23 23.85
C THR A 772 -41.06 -4.75 22.91
N LYS A 773 -42.17 -4.00 22.80
CA LYS A 773 -43.25 -4.17 21.81
C LYS A 773 -42.68 -3.85 20.43
N SER A 774 -43.00 -4.67 19.43
CA SER A 774 -42.69 -4.34 18.04
C SER A 774 -43.68 -3.25 17.59
N GLU A 775 -43.18 -2.22 16.92
CA GLU A 775 -44.04 -1.20 16.30
C GLU A 775 -44.93 -1.87 15.24
N ARG A 776 -46.25 -1.77 15.42
CA ARG A 776 -47.18 -2.11 14.33
C ARG A 776 -47.36 -0.86 13.50
N LYS A 777 -46.84 -0.85 12.27
CA LYS A 777 -47.23 0.14 11.26
C LYS A 777 -48.76 0.11 11.14
N ARG A 778 -49.41 1.22 11.47
CA ARG A 778 -50.83 1.42 11.21
C ARG A 778 -50.94 1.70 9.72
N LEU A 779 -51.58 0.80 8.96
CA LEU A 779 -51.82 1.00 7.53
C LEU A 779 -52.55 2.34 7.32
N GLN A 780 -52.09 3.15 6.37
CA GLN A 780 -52.76 4.42 6.05
C GLN A 780 -54.10 4.14 5.37
N LEU A 781 -55.08 5.05 5.52
CA LEU A 781 -56.42 4.91 4.91
C LEU A 781 -56.34 4.73 3.37
N SER A 782 -55.28 5.24 2.75
CA SER A 782 -54.93 5.04 1.34
C SER A 782 -54.64 3.57 0.98
N GLU A 783 -53.93 2.83 1.84
CA GLU A 783 -53.65 1.40 1.65
C GLU A 783 -54.92 0.56 1.82
N ILE A 784 -55.81 0.93 2.75
CA ILE A 784 -57.09 0.23 2.98
C ILE A 784 -58.06 0.45 1.81
N MET A 785 -58.13 1.68 1.27
CA MET A 785 -58.95 1.95 0.08
C MET A 785 -58.43 1.20 -1.16
N GLY A 786 -57.11 1.10 -1.35
CA GLY A 786 -56.50 0.33 -2.44
C GLY A 786 -56.82 -1.17 -2.38
N MET A 787 -56.88 -1.76 -1.18
CA MET A 787 -57.28 -3.17 -1.02
C MET A 787 -58.79 -3.37 -1.25
N SER A 788 -59.62 -2.41 -0.84
CA SER A 788 -61.08 -2.49 -1.01
C SER A 788 -61.53 -2.43 -2.47
N SER A 789 -60.86 -1.63 -3.32
CA SER A 789 -61.18 -1.51 -4.74
C SER A 789 -60.85 -2.81 -5.49
N MET A 790 -59.76 -3.49 -5.14
CA MET A 790 -59.39 -4.77 -5.73
C MET A 790 -60.42 -5.86 -5.40
N THR A 791 -60.91 -5.94 -4.16
CA THR A 791 -61.99 -6.86 -3.79
C THR A 791 -63.33 -6.54 -4.47
N ALA A 792 -63.66 -5.26 -4.65
CA ALA A 792 -64.87 -4.86 -5.37
C ALA A 792 -64.80 -5.24 -6.86
N THR A 793 -63.61 -5.12 -7.47
CA THR A 793 -63.40 -5.48 -8.88
C THR A 793 -63.47 -7.00 -9.07
N ILE A 794 -62.93 -7.78 -8.14
CA ILE A 794 -63.04 -9.25 -8.16
C ILE A 794 -64.50 -9.68 -7.95
N ALA A 795 -65.23 -9.07 -7.00
CA ALA A 795 -66.63 -9.37 -6.77
C ALA A 795 -67.51 -9.01 -7.98
N ALA A 796 -67.23 -7.87 -8.65
CA ALA A 796 -67.90 -7.48 -9.88
C ALA A 796 -67.60 -8.45 -11.03
N MET A 797 -66.36 -8.92 -11.16
CA MET A 797 -65.96 -9.90 -12.18
C MET A 797 -66.59 -11.27 -11.95
N VAL A 798 -66.71 -11.72 -10.71
CA VAL A 798 -67.43 -12.95 -10.34
C VAL A 798 -68.93 -12.78 -10.61
N ALA A 799 -69.52 -11.62 -10.29
CA ALA A 799 -70.93 -11.34 -10.56
C ALA A 799 -71.24 -11.29 -12.06
N THR A 800 -70.39 -10.66 -12.88
CA THR A 800 -70.55 -10.63 -14.34
C THR A 800 -70.36 -11.99 -14.97
N LEU A 801 -69.39 -12.79 -14.49
CA LEU A 801 -69.26 -14.20 -14.91
C LEU A 801 -70.51 -15.00 -14.56
N THR A 802 -71.06 -14.87 -13.35
CA THR A 802 -72.28 -15.60 -12.96
C THR A 802 -73.52 -15.17 -13.74
N ASN A 803 -73.59 -13.94 -14.24
CA ASN A 803 -74.71 -13.45 -15.05
C ASN A 803 -74.56 -13.76 -16.54
N ALA A 804 -73.34 -14.06 -17.01
CA ALA A 804 -73.07 -14.51 -18.38
C ALA A 804 -73.38 -16.01 -18.59
N PHE A 805 -73.55 -16.77 -17.51
CA PHE A 805 -73.94 -18.20 -17.52
C PHE A 805 -75.42 -18.44 -17.19
N LYS A 806 -76.28 -17.42 -17.34
CA LYS A 806 -77.74 -17.51 -17.12
C LYS A 806 -78.54 -17.24 -18.38
#